data_AF-A0A0S8E068-F1
#
_entry.id   AF-A0A0S8E068-F1
#
_cell.length_a   1.000
_cell.length_b   1.000
_cell.length_c   1.000
_cell.angle_alpha   90.00
_cell.angle_beta   90.00
_cell.angle_gamma   90.00
#
_symmetry.space_group_name_H-M   'P 1'
#
loop_
_entity.id
_entity.type
_entity.pdbx_description
1 polymer ?
#
loop_
_entity_poly.entity_id
_entity_poly.type
_entity_poly.pdbx_seq_one_letter_code
_entity_poly.pdbx_strand_id
1 'polypeptide(L)'
;LSDLEAAKGDGVGEFTRLNPVKGDPFRGIHEELLHLRLLSERRRAAAAFLRIAEGVLPAAAGPSANAAAERYDEVARLALEAFVLRHGPVEENDHICEMARLEAYDDNPEWDAYWRRADENLADADTRKELARLIAGALDAERAAVAETERALVAAQEAETEARVKREGGRVWLEGLKSRPAWITHMGCLMGCMKYLGNDASRAWAYGGTGFAFALNIHEAVCPSGPTAWPEARCDELASNIGVTVARVSAHKSEGDLAATQQQAWRKVQEAIDAGLPCFGWELDIPEWYVIHGYDDEGNILFRDFGGEERSLHHTKLGDTGIGVAAVMVVRPGPAADDRTVVRDALAFALEHGAGKHSYELYHTGLPGYDVWIAALENEELAKTDEVIGFGQGYNGMCWAECRRRAFEFLQEAKERLNDDELAPLFDEAIEHYATVSESLTQVSKTFPFDADDQAAMARRIKDPDRRTRAVTALKTAREAEAAGLKTLAKTAVALGAQGIDANPFAAEVPAPGAPAVDHATEEMTVTTGADRVKRERGKVWIEGMEKVNWGGSFFAREDSQARCLVEALRCAGHDVTYAEVMGLSGAAFKLTMAPNLHVAVIHSEMGMDWTEIVSRVWGVEYEWEAIDLSNEKNPGWRRQLHQAAVDSVGRGIPLFYMDGEWNLLVGCREDGSGFVCRPYAGHKADGYVEMEEPKGFLGEAWFASVLRPAGRPADRRESVVRSLQAGVELARRPAEEDGGRLYGFQAYEAWIAALEQDRQDASKHGNAFSYSQLLTSRAAAAEYLRKVAGGFGDEATSHLRAAADRYESISQRLWDGRACVESPWDKSWTAENRAIEARIMRDNLADDQTAIAEIEKALALLE
;
A
#
# COMPACT_ATOMS: atom_id res chain seq x y z
N LEU A 1 0.26 11.53 -29.03
CA LEU A 1 1.22 10.46 -28.68
C LEU A 1 0.49 9.16 -28.33
N SER A 2 -0.49 9.14 -27.42
CA SER A 2 -1.32 7.95 -27.14
C SER A 2 -1.97 7.33 -28.39
N ASP A 3 -2.56 8.14 -29.28
CA ASP A 3 -3.15 7.62 -30.52
C ASP A 3 -2.10 7.06 -31.50
N LEU A 4 -0.87 7.59 -31.44
CA LEU A 4 0.27 7.11 -32.23
C LEU A 4 0.78 5.77 -31.70
N GLU A 5 0.78 5.61 -30.38
CA GLU A 5 1.08 4.36 -29.69
C GLU A 5 -0.02 3.31 -29.95
N ALA A 6 -1.30 3.70 -29.95
CA ALA A 6 -2.39 2.80 -30.32
C ALA A 6 -2.30 2.34 -31.78
N ALA A 7 -1.86 3.22 -32.69
CA ALA A 7 -1.64 2.87 -34.11
C ALA A 7 -0.57 1.79 -34.30
N LYS A 8 0.34 1.60 -33.34
CA LYS A 8 1.32 0.50 -33.32
C LYS A 8 0.65 -0.89 -33.24
N GLY A 9 -0.42 -1.03 -32.45
CA GLY A 9 -1.11 -2.29 -32.15
C GLY A 9 -0.23 -3.38 -31.50
N ASP A 10 -0.75 -4.62 -31.35
CA ASP A 10 -0.01 -5.80 -30.86
C ASP A 10 1.05 -6.34 -31.87
N GLY A 11 1.14 -5.72 -33.05
CA GLY A 11 2.10 -6.04 -34.11
C GLY A 11 2.22 -7.55 -34.41
N VAL A 12 3.44 -8.08 -34.24
CA VAL A 12 3.83 -9.48 -34.50
C VAL A 12 3.01 -10.49 -33.67
N GLY A 13 2.45 -10.09 -32.53
CA GLY A 13 1.62 -10.95 -31.68
C GLY A 13 0.30 -11.37 -32.34
N GLU A 14 -0.23 -10.56 -33.26
CA GLU A 14 -1.42 -10.88 -34.06
C GLU A 14 -1.09 -11.98 -35.09
N PHE A 15 0.07 -11.91 -35.75
CA PHE A 15 0.57 -12.96 -36.65
C PHE A 15 1.04 -14.24 -35.94
N THR A 16 1.58 -14.12 -34.73
CA THR A 16 2.08 -15.27 -33.97
C THR A 16 0.93 -16.11 -33.41
N ARG A 17 -0.21 -15.48 -33.09
CA ARG A 17 -1.46 -16.17 -32.76
C ARG A 17 -2.00 -16.98 -33.95
N LEU A 18 -1.73 -16.56 -35.19
CA LEU A 18 -2.11 -17.25 -36.43
C LEU A 18 -1.13 -18.37 -36.84
N ASN A 19 -0.20 -18.79 -35.96
CA ASN A 19 0.79 -19.82 -36.31
C ASN A 19 1.35 -20.59 -35.08
N PRO A 20 0.65 -21.64 -34.58
CA PRO A 20 1.22 -22.51 -33.56
C PRO A 20 2.14 -23.58 -34.17
N VAL A 21 3.41 -23.49 -33.79
CA VAL A 21 4.60 -24.36 -33.94
C VAL A 21 4.43 -25.81 -34.50
N LYS A 22 5.24 -26.05 -35.55
CA LYS A 22 5.87 -27.31 -36.09
C LYS A 22 4.99 -28.43 -36.66
N GLY A 23 4.92 -28.44 -37.99
CA GLY A 23 4.74 -29.67 -38.79
C GLY A 23 4.09 -29.46 -40.15
N ASP A 24 3.24 -28.44 -40.25
CA ASP A 24 2.56 -28.02 -41.47
C ASP A 24 1.99 -26.60 -41.23
N PRO A 25 2.48 -25.55 -41.92
CA PRO A 25 2.04 -24.17 -41.69
C PRO A 25 0.59 -23.91 -42.14
N PHE A 26 -0.18 -24.92 -42.54
CA PHE A 26 -1.57 -24.79 -42.99
C PHE A 26 -2.57 -25.66 -42.19
N ARG A 27 -2.09 -26.46 -41.24
CA ARG A 27 -2.93 -27.36 -40.45
C ARG A 27 -3.55 -26.62 -39.27
N GLY A 28 -4.79 -26.16 -39.45
CA GLY A 28 -5.56 -25.40 -38.45
C GLY A 28 -6.11 -24.06 -38.96
N ILE A 29 -5.66 -23.60 -40.13
CA ILE A 29 -5.99 -22.26 -40.66
C ILE A 29 -7.35 -22.20 -41.39
N HIS A 30 -8.31 -23.06 -41.02
CA HIS A 30 -9.62 -23.04 -41.68
C HIS A 30 -10.48 -21.85 -41.25
N GLU A 31 -10.38 -21.43 -39.99
CA GLU A 31 -11.11 -20.27 -39.44
C GLU A 31 -10.27 -18.96 -39.48
N GLU A 32 -8.95 -19.05 -39.70
CA GLU A 32 -8.03 -17.94 -39.42
C GLU A 32 -7.70 -17.01 -40.61
N LEU A 33 -8.01 -17.33 -41.88
CA LEU A 33 -7.66 -16.44 -43.01
C LEU A 33 -8.68 -15.34 -43.34
N LEU A 34 -9.88 -15.36 -42.75
CA LEU A 34 -10.74 -14.16 -42.69
C LEU A 34 -10.03 -13.01 -41.95
N HIS A 35 -9.07 -13.32 -41.07
CA HIS A 35 -8.26 -12.31 -40.38
C HIS A 35 -7.27 -11.57 -41.29
N LEU A 36 -6.85 -12.10 -42.44
CA LEU A 36 -5.97 -11.37 -43.36
C LEU A 36 -6.67 -10.17 -44.00
N ARG A 37 -7.95 -10.33 -44.33
CA ARG A 37 -8.78 -9.21 -44.81
C ARG A 37 -8.97 -8.16 -43.71
N LEU A 38 -9.28 -8.60 -42.48
CA LEU A 38 -9.41 -7.71 -41.33
C LEU A 38 -8.10 -6.97 -41.03
N LEU A 39 -6.97 -7.66 -41.09
CA LEU A 39 -5.63 -7.09 -40.93
C LEU A 39 -5.36 -6.02 -42.00
N SER A 40 -5.68 -6.30 -43.26
CA SER A 40 -5.56 -5.32 -44.35
C SER A 40 -6.34 -4.04 -44.06
N GLU A 41 -7.61 -4.16 -43.68
CA GLU A 41 -8.43 -3.00 -43.37
C GLU A 41 -7.90 -2.21 -42.16
N ARG A 42 -7.48 -2.91 -41.09
CA ARG A 42 -6.85 -2.29 -39.91
C ARG A 42 -5.58 -1.52 -40.26
N ARG A 43 -4.70 -2.07 -41.11
CA ARG A 43 -3.44 -1.42 -41.47
C ARG A 43 -3.62 -0.28 -42.48
N ARG A 44 -4.63 -0.33 -43.35
CA ARG A 44 -5.06 0.86 -44.12
C ARG A 44 -5.53 1.99 -43.22
N ALA A 45 -6.32 1.67 -42.20
CA ALA A 45 -6.77 2.67 -41.23
C ALA A 45 -5.59 3.28 -40.46
N ALA A 46 -4.62 2.46 -40.02
CA ALA A 46 -3.39 2.93 -39.37
C ALA A 46 -2.55 3.83 -40.30
N ALA A 47 -2.37 3.45 -41.56
CA ALA A 47 -1.65 4.26 -42.55
C ALA A 47 -2.34 5.60 -42.82
N ALA A 48 -3.67 5.61 -42.95
CA ALA A 48 -4.45 6.83 -43.11
C ALA A 48 -4.33 7.75 -41.89
N PHE A 49 -4.40 7.17 -40.67
CA PHE A 49 -4.19 7.90 -39.43
C PHE A 49 -2.79 8.55 -39.37
N LEU A 50 -1.73 7.80 -39.69
CA LEU A 50 -0.35 8.31 -39.65
C LEU A 50 -0.10 9.48 -40.60
N ARG A 51 -0.74 9.48 -41.78
CA ARG A 51 -0.70 10.62 -42.72
C ARG A 51 -1.42 11.86 -42.18
N ILE A 52 -2.53 11.67 -41.48
CA ILE A 52 -3.22 12.76 -40.80
C ILE A 52 -2.35 13.28 -39.65
N ALA A 53 -1.75 12.37 -38.87
CA ALA A 53 -0.90 12.69 -37.74
C ALA A 53 0.36 13.47 -38.16
N GLU A 54 0.94 13.19 -39.33
CA GLU A 54 2.08 13.95 -39.87
C GLU A 54 1.83 15.46 -39.87
N GLY A 55 0.62 15.90 -40.23
CA GLY A 55 0.25 17.32 -40.26
C GLY A 55 0.12 17.99 -38.89
N VAL A 56 0.12 17.22 -37.80
CA VAL A 56 -0.08 17.69 -36.42
C VAL A 56 1.14 17.43 -35.54
N LEU A 57 1.95 16.42 -35.88
CA LEU A 57 3.17 16.07 -35.16
C LEU A 57 4.27 17.13 -35.34
N PRO A 58 5.22 17.25 -34.40
CA PRO A 58 6.41 18.06 -34.59
C PRO A 58 7.14 17.69 -35.88
N ALA A 59 7.71 18.67 -36.57
CA ALA A 59 8.35 18.47 -37.88
C ALA A 59 9.41 17.36 -37.89
N ALA A 60 10.09 17.11 -36.76
CA ALA A 60 11.07 16.06 -36.60
C ALA A 60 10.48 14.63 -36.70
N ALA A 61 9.21 14.44 -36.35
CA ALA A 61 8.54 13.13 -36.35
C ALA A 61 7.88 12.79 -37.70
N GLY A 62 7.63 13.79 -38.56
CA GLY A 62 6.92 13.65 -39.83
C GLY A 62 7.52 12.59 -40.77
N PRO A 63 8.85 12.58 -41.03
CA PRO A 63 9.46 11.60 -41.93
C PRO A 63 9.23 10.14 -41.50
N SER A 64 9.35 9.84 -40.20
CA SER A 64 9.13 8.48 -39.69
C SER A 64 7.64 8.11 -39.66
N ALA A 65 6.74 9.07 -39.37
CA ALA A 65 5.30 8.81 -39.45
C ALA A 65 4.86 8.46 -40.88
N ASN A 66 5.40 9.16 -41.88
CA ASN A 66 5.16 8.85 -43.29
C ASN A 66 5.75 7.50 -43.72
N ALA A 67 7.00 7.22 -43.31
CA ALA A 67 7.62 5.92 -43.58
C ALA A 67 6.79 4.78 -42.96
N ALA A 68 6.28 4.94 -41.73
CA ALA A 68 5.38 3.98 -41.10
C ALA A 68 4.08 3.79 -41.91
N ALA A 69 3.47 4.88 -42.39
CA ALA A 69 2.25 4.82 -43.21
C ALA A 69 2.46 4.03 -44.51
N GLU A 70 3.57 4.27 -45.22
CA GLU A 70 3.91 3.51 -46.43
C GLU A 70 4.10 2.02 -46.15
N ARG A 71 4.71 1.67 -45.02
CA ARG A 71 4.91 0.27 -44.61
C ARG A 71 3.60 -0.40 -44.23
N TYR A 72 2.70 0.28 -43.53
CA TYR A 72 1.38 -0.28 -43.21
C TYR A 72 0.49 -0.45 -44.46
N ASP A 73 0.59 0.43 -45.45
CA ASP A 73 -0.06 0.22 -46.75
C ASP A 73 0.48 -1.03 -47.47
N GLU A 74 1.80 -1.27 -47.38
CA GLU A 74 2.43 -2.47 -47.94
C GLU A 74 1.96 -3.75 -47.21
N VAL A 75 1.83 -3.72 -45.88
CA VAL A 75 1.23 -4.81 -45.10
C VAL A 75 -0.20 -5.09 -45.58
N ALA A 76 -1.00 -4.03 -45.72
CA ALA A 76 -2.38 -4.18 -46.14
C ALA A 76 -2.50 -4.77 -47.55
N ARG A 77 -1.66 -4.32 -48.48
CA ARG A 77 -1.60 -4.86 -49.84
C ARG A 77 -1.24 -6.35 -49.83
N LEU A 78 -0.17 -6.74 -49.14
CA LEU A 78 0.30 -8.13 -49.09
C LEU A 78 -0.69 -9.07 -48.39
N ALA A 79 -1.32 -8.61 -47.30
CA ALA A 79 -2.36 -9.36 -46.60
C ALA A 79 -3.60 -9.57 -47.47
N LEU A 80 -4.01 -8.54 -48.23
CA LEU A 80 -5.13 -8.65 -49.16
C LEU A 80 -4.81 -9.57 -50.35
N GLU A 81 -3.61 -9.50 -50.90
CA GLU A 81 -3.16 -10.42 -51.96
C GLU A 81 -3.16 -11.87 -51.48
N ALA A 82 -2.68 -12.14 -50.26
CA ALA A 82 -2.72 -13.46 -49.66
C ALA A 82 -4.17 -13.93 -49.42
N PHE A 83 -5.05 -13.04 -48.97
CA PHE A 83 -6.47 -13.33 -48.83
C PHE A 83 -7.11 -13.72 -50.17
N VAL A 84 -6.94 -12.90 -51.21
CA VAL A 84 -7.51 -13.13 -52.54
C VAL A 84 -6.97 -14.41 -53.17
N LEU A 85 -5.68 -14.70 -52.98
CA LEU A 85 -5.05 -15.92 -53.51
C LEU A 85 -5.71 -17.20 -52.99
N ARG A 86 -6.20 -17.22 -51.73
CA ARG A 86 -6.93 -18.37 -51.19
C ARG A 86 -8.43 -18.30 -51.47
N HIS A 87 -9.04 -17.17 -51.13
CA HIS A 87 -10.49 -17.04 -51.01
C HIS A 87 -11.17 -16.55 -52.30
N GLY A 88 -10.40 -16.08 -53.28
CA GLY A 88 -10.93 -15.43 -54.47
C GLY A 88 -11.23 -13.94 -54.24
N PRO A 89 -11.92 -13.29 -55.19
CA PRO A 89 -12.24 -11.86 -55.12
C PRO A 89 -12.98 -11.47 -53.84
N VAL A 90 -12.76 -10.24 -53.38
CA VAL A 90 -13.38 -9.72 -52.14
C VAL A 90 -14.89 -9.66 -52.26
N GLU A 91 -15.40 -9.32 -53.44
CA GLU A 91 -16.83 -9.20 -53.73
C GLU A 91 -17.55 -10.54 -53.56
N GLU A 92 -16.87 -11.64 -53.90
CA GLU A 92 -17.40 -12.98 -53.73
C GLU A 92 -17.42 -13.37 -52.24
N ASN A 93 -16.37 -13.03 -51.49
CA ASN A 93 -16.36 -13.21 -50.04
C ASN A 93 -17.45 -12.38 -49.33
N ASP A 94 -17.72 -11.16 -49.78
CA ASP A 94 -18.79 -10.31 -49.24
C ASP A 94 -20.17 -10.93 -49.43
N HIS A 95 -20.44 -11.46 -50.62
CA HIS A 95 -21.67 -12.20 -50.91
C HIS A 95 -21.82 -13.43 -50.00
N ILE A 96 -20.72 -14.17 -49.78
CA ILE A 96 -20.70 -15.33 -48.87
C ILE A 96 -20.95 -14.90 -47.41
N CYS A 97 -20.31 -13.84 -46.93
CA CYS A 97 -20.52 -13.32 -45.58
C CYS A 97 -21.96 -12.84 -45.35
N GLU A 98 -22.58 -12.22 -46.36
CA GLU A 98 -23.97 -11.77 -46.30
C GLU A 98 -24.94 -12.96 -46.26
N MET A 99 -24.70 -14.01 -47.05
CA MET A 99 -25.46 -15.26 -46.93
C MET A 99 -25.34 -15.89 -45.53
N ALA A 100 -24.15 -15.82 -44.91
CA ALA A 100 -23.93 -16.30 -43.55
C ALA A 100 -24.79 -15.53 -42.53
N ARG A 101 -24.82 -14.19 -42.62
CA ARG A 101 -25.61 -13.31 -41.74
C ARG A 101 -27.11 -13.54 -41.85
N LEU A 102 -27.58 -13.90 -43.04
CA LEU A 102 -28.99 -14.19 -43.31
C LEU A 102 -29.38 -15.63 -42.95
N GLU A 103 -28.47 -16.41 -42.35
CA GLU A 103 -28.65 -17.85 -42.03
C GLU A 103 -29.06 -18.68 -43.27
N ALA A 104 -28.73 -18.21 -44.47
CA ALA A 104 -29.16 -18.78 -45.75
C ALA A 104 -28.12 -19.73 -46.37
N TYR A 105 -27.28 -20.34 -45.54
CA TYR A 105 -26.14 -21.15 -45.95
C TYR A 105 -26.38 -22.66 -45.92
N ASP A 106 -27.35 -23.15 -45.13
CA ASP A 106 -27.68 -24.57 -45.08
C ASP A 106 -28.19 -25.05 -46.45
N ASP A 107 -27.53 -26.08 -47.00
CA ASP A 107 -27.75 -26.66 -48.33
C ASP A 107 -27.56 -25.69 -49.53
N ASN A 108 -26.83 -24.58 -49.35
CA ASN A 108 -26.57 -23.63 -50.43
C ASN A 108 -25.35 -24.05 -51.31
N PRO A 109 -25.54 -24.36 -52.60
CA PRO A 109 -24.46 -24.83 -53.47
C PRO A 109 -23.38 -23.78 -53.75
N GLU A 110 -23.68 -22.48 -53.64
CA GLU A 110 -22.69 -21.40 -53.77
C GLU A 110 -21.76 -21.35 -52.56
N TRP A 111 -22.30 -21.54 -51.35
CA TRP A 111 -21.54 -21.63 -50.10
C TRP A 111 -20.55 -22.81 -50.13
N ASP A 112 -21.03 -24.00 -50.49
CA ASP A 112 -20.20 -25.20 -50.60
C ASP A 112 -19.12 -25.08 -51.69
N ALA A 113 -19.45 -24.48 -52.83
CA ALA A 113 -18.51 -24.29 -53.92
C ALA A 113 -17.38 -23.32 -53.55
N TYR A 114 -17.71 -22.25 -52.81
CA TYR A 114 -16.74 -21.26 -52.34
C TYR A 114 -15.70 -21.90 -51.40
N TRP A 115 -16.16 -22.61 -50.37
CA TRP A 115 -15.26 -23.23 -49.39
C TRP A 115 -14.45 -24.37 -50.00
N ARG A 116 -15.06 -25.19 -50.86
CA ARG A 116 -14.34 -26.24 -51.60
C ARG A 116 -13.20 -25.67 -52.46
N ARG A 117 -13.44 -24.55 -53.16
CA ARG A 117 -12.40 -23.89 -53.95
C ARG A 117 -11.28 -23.33 -53.06
N ALA A 118 -11.62 -22.74 -51.92
CA ALA A 118 -10.63 -22.26 -50.95
C ALA A 118 -9.73 -23.40 -50.44
N ASP A 119 -10.27 -24.62 -50.30
CA ASP A 119 -9.55 -25.82 -49.89
C ASP A 119 -8.70 -26.40 -51.01
N GLU A 120 -9.21 -26.41 -52.24
CA GLU A 120 -8.45 -26.79 -53.43
C GLU A 120 -7.24 -25.88 -53.64
N ASN A 121 -7.41 -24.56 -53.47
CA ASN A 121 -6.32 -23.58 -53.50
C ASN A 121 -5.27 -23.86 -52.41
N LEU A 122 -5.69 -24.28 -51.21
CA LEU A 122 -4.77 -24.63 -50.12
C LEU A 122 -4.09 -25.99 -50.33
N ALA A 123 -4.73 -26.91 -51.05
CA ALA A 123 -4.17 -28.20 -51.40
C ALA A 123 -3.05 -28.08 -52.46
N ASP A 124 -3.10 -27.05 -53.31
CA ASP A 124 -2.11 -26.74 -54.33
C ASP A 124 -0.76 -26.28 -53.75
N ALA A 125 0.33 -26.87 -54.24
CA ALA A 125 1.66 -26.64 -53.68
C ALA A 125 2.26 -25.27 -54.06
N ASP A 126 2.00 -24.80 -55.28
CA ASP A 126 2.51 -23.50 -55.74
C ASP A 126 1.77 -22.34 -55.06
N THR A 127 0.46 -22.49 -54.88
CA THR A 127 -0.39 -21.55 -54.12
C THR A 127 0.06 -21.46 -52.66
N ARG A 128 0.33 -22.58 -51.97
CA ARG A 128 0.89 -22.57 -50.61
C ARG A 128 2.24 -21.85 -50.53
N LYS A 129 3.12 -22.05 -51.52
CA LYS A 129 4.43 -21.40 -51.55
C LYS A 129 4.29 -19.89 -51.71
N GLU A 130 3.38 -19.44 -52.56
CA GLU A 130 3.12 -18.02 -52.79
C GLU A 130 2.41 -17.38 -51.58
N LEU A 131 1.44 -18.06 -50.96
CA LEU A 131 0.83 -17.63 -49.69
C LEU A 131 1.90 -17.42 -48.61
N ALA A 132 2.82 -18.38 -48.44
CA ALA A 132 3.90 -18.27 -47.48
C ALA A 132 4.82 -17.07 -47.78
N ARG A 133 5.09 -16.79 -49.06
CA ARG A 133 5.88 -15.62 -49.48
C ARG A 133 5.18 -14.30 -49.14
N LEU A 134 3.89 -14.18 -49.44
CA LEU A 134 3.08 -12.98 -49.17
C LEU A 134 2.95 -12.73 -47.66
N ILE A 135 2.66 -13.78 -46.88
CA ILE A 135 2.55 -13.69 -45.42
C ILE A 135 3.90 -13.30 -44.79
N ALA A 136 5.01 -13.89 -45.24
CA ALA A 136 6.33 -13.51 -44.76
C ALA A 136 6.66 -12.04 -45.09
N GLY A 137 6.34 -11.60 -46.31
CA GLY A 137 6.52 -10.19 -46.70
C GLY A 137 5.66 -9.23 -45.87
N ALA A 138 4.41 -9.59 -45.59
CA ALA A 138 3.53 -8.80 -44.73
C ALA A 138 4.09 -8.71 -43.30
N LEU A 139 4.64 -9.80 -42.77
CA LEU A 139 5.26 -9.82 -41.44
C LEU A 139 6.52 -8.94 -41.36
N ASP A 140 7.36 -8.95 -42.39
CA ASP A 140 8.56 -8.10 -42.45
C ASP A 140 8.19 -6.62 -42.59
N ALA A 141 7.20 -6.30 -43.42
CA ALA A 141 6.66 -4.95 -43.56
C ALA A 141 6.04 -4.44 -42.24
N GLU A 142 5.34 -5.31 -41.51
CA GLU A 142 4.74 -4.99 -40.20
C GLU A 142 5.82 -4.64 -39.16
N ARG A 143 6.89 -5.44 -39.08
CA ARG A 143 8.02 -5.13 -38.18
C ARG A 143 8.66 -3.79 -38.51
N ALA A 144 8.82 -3.49 -39.81
CA ALA A 144 9.37 -2.22 -40.25
C ALA A 144 8.43 -1.04 -39.93
N ALA A 145 7.12 -1.22 -40.13
CA ALA A 145 6.11 -0.22 -39.80
C ALA A 145 6.12 0.12 -38.30
N VAL A 146 6.14 -0.90 -37.44
CA VAL A 146 6.23 -0.72 -35.97
C VAL A 146 7.49 0.06 -35.59
N ALA A 147 8.65 -0.29 -36.17
CA ALA A 147 9.91 0.40 -35.87
C ALA A 147 9.90 1.87 -36.31
N GLU A 148 9.25 2.20 -37.44
CA GLU A 148 9.09 3.60 -37.88
C GLU A 148 8.09 4.36 -37.00
N THR A 149 7.00 3.73 -36.58
CA THR A 149 6.04 4.32 -35.62
C THR A 149 6.73 4.65 -34.30
N GLU A 150 7.60 3.76 -33.80
CA GLU A 150 8.42 4.01 -32.60
C GLU A 150 9.40 5.17 -32.80
N ARG A 151 10.06 5.27 -33.96
CA ARG A 151 10.93 6.42 -34.27
C ARG A 151 10.14 7.74 -34.30
N ALA A 152 8.95 7.75 -34.90
CA ALA A 152 8.10 8.92 -34.93
C ALA A 152 7.66 9.33 -33.51
N LEU A 153 7.35 8.35 -32.67
CA LEU A 153 6.96 8.58 -31.27
C LEU A 153 8.11 9.23 -30.47
N VAL A 154 9.33 8.69 -30.57
CA VAL A 154 10.52 9.23 -29.89
C VAL A 154 10.83 10.65 -30.37
N ALA A 155 10.85 10.88 -31.69
CA ALA A 155 11.14 12.21 -32.23
C ALA A 155 10.09 13.25 -31.81
N ALA A 156 8.82 12.85 -31.67
CA ALA A 156 7.77 13.73 -31.19
C ALA A 156 7.93 14.07 -29.70
N GLN A 157 8.30 13.08 -28.87
CA GLN A 157 8.57 13.26 -27.43
C GLN A 157 9.80 14.15 -27.19
N GLU A 158 10.87 13.96 -27.96
CA GLU A 158 12.08 14.79 -27.87
C GLU A 158 11.77 16.25 -28.23
N ALA A 159 11.06 16.49 -29.33
CA ALA A 159 10.68 17.84 -29.74
C ALA A 159 9.76 18.53 -28.72
N GLU A 160 8.85 17.80 -28.09
CA GLU A 160 8.00 18.32 -27.02
C GLU A 160 8.80 18.67 -25.76
N THR A 161 9.79 17.83 -25.43
CA THR A 161 10.72 18.08 -24.32
C THR A 161 11.58 19.32 -24.58
N GLU A 162 12.16 19.45 -25.78
CA GLU A 162 12.95 20.63 -26.18
C GLU A 162 12.11 21.93 -26.17
N ALA A 163 10.83 21.85 -26.51
CA ALA A 163 9.94 23.00 -26.44
C ALA A 163 9.73 23.46 -24.98
N ARG A 164 9.63 22.50 -24.06
CA ARG A 164 9.32 22.67 -22.63
C ARG A 164 10.52 23.04 -21.76
N VAL A 165 11.70 22.49 -22.06
CA VAL A 165 12.93 22.68 -21.28
C VAL A 165 13.76 23.81 -21.89
N LYS A 166 14.13 24.79 -21.07
CA LYS A 166 15.03 25.88 -21.45
C LYS A 166 16.36 25.74 -20.74
N ARG A 167 17.43 26.12 -21.43
CA ARG A 167 18.81 26.06 -20.94
C ARG A 167 19.52 27.36 -21.31
N GLU A 168 19.90 28.14 -20.31
CA GLU A 168 20.59 29.42 -20.52
C GLU A 168 21.41 29.79 -19.28
N GLY A 169 22.64 30.26 -19.49
CA GLY A 169 23.45 30.85 -18.40
C GLY A 169 23.64 29.95 -17.18
N GLY A 170 23.89 28.64 -17.38
CA GLY A 170 24.06 27.67 -16.28
C GLY A 170 22.75 27.12 -15.70
N ARG A 171 21.59 27.64 -16.14
CA ARG A 171 20.27 27.27 -15.62
C ARG A 171 19.52 26.32 -16.55
N VAL A 172 18.69 25.49 -15.97
CA VAL A 172 17.75 24.60 -16.66
C VAL A 172 16.37 24.76 -16.03
N TRP A 173 15.34 25.02 -16.83
CA TRP A 173 13.99 25.19 -16.29
C TRP A 173 12.87 24.77 -17.26
N LEU A 174 11.71 24.49 -16.69
CA LEU A 174 10.46 24.22 -17.39
C LEU A 174 9.70 25.52 -17.64
N GLU A 175 9.58 25.89 -18.92
CA GLU A 175 8.87 27.10 -19.32
C GLU A 175 7.36 26.93 -19.15
N GLY A 176 6.70 27.85 -18.45
CA GLY A 176 5.25 27.85 -18.28
C GLY A 176 4.70 26.99 -17.12
N LEU A 177 5.56 26.27 -16.37
CA LEU A 177 5.15 25.54 -15.17
C LEU A 177 4.82 26.52 -14.02
N LYS A 178 3.61 26.40 -13.46
CA LYS A 178 3.09 27.25 -12.38
C LYS A 178 2.27 26.42 -11.40
N SER A 179 2.33 26.76 -10.12
CA SER A 179 1.40 26.25 -9.11
C SER A 179 -0.01 26.81 -9.34
N ARG A 180 -1.02 26.12 -8.81
CA ARG A 180 -2.38 26.64 -8.71
C ARG A 180 -2.65 27.06 -7.26
N PRO A 181 -3.36 28.19 -7.03
CA PRO A 181 -3.78 28.56 -5.68
C PRO A 181 -4.65 27.46 -5.05
N ALA A 182 -4.28 27.04 -3.84
CA ALA A 182 -4.96 26.05 -3.01
C ALA A 182 -4.48 26.21 -1.56
N TRP A 183 -5.36 25.95 -0.60
CA TRP A 183 -4.98 25.84 0.81
C TRP A 183 -4.27 24.52 1.11
N ILE A 184 -4.65 23.45 0.41
CA ILE A 184 -3.83 22.25 0.35
C ILE A 184 -2.72 22.47 -0.70
N THR A 185 -1.58 22.98 -0.26
CA THR A 185 -0.45 23.37 -1.13
C THR A 185 0.06 22.21 -1.99
N HIS A 186 0.02 20.97 -1.45
CA HIS A 186 0.28 19.74 -2.21
C HIS A 186 -0.61 19.69 -3.47
N MET A 187 -1.92 19.79 -3.31
CA MET A 187 -2.87 19.77 -4.43
C MET A 187 -2.69 20.96 -5.38
N GLY A 188 -2.33 22.13 -4.86
CA GLY A 188 -1.95 23.29 -5.67
C GLY A 188 -0.77 23.01 -6.60
N CYS A 189 0.25 22.32 -6.10
CA CYS A 189 1.40 21.87 -6.88
C CYS A 189 1.01 20.78 -7.88
N LEU A 190 0.30 19.74 -7.44
CA LEU A 190 -0.13 18.62 -8.29
C LEU A 190 -0.99 19.09 -9.46
N MET A 191 -2.01 19.93 -9.24
CA MET A 191 -2.83 20.50 -10.31
C MET A 191 -2.02 21.40 -11.26
N GLY A 192 -1.00 22.10 -10.75
CA GLY A 192 -0.06 22.86 -11.56
C GLY A 192 0.73 21.95 -12.51
N CYS A 193 1.25 20.85 -11.97
CA CYS A 193 1.95 19.81 -12.73
C CYS A 193 1.05 19.12 -13.75
N MET A 194 -0.18 18.75 -13.37
CA MET A 194 -1.19 18.16 -14.25
C MET A 194 -1.49 19.08 -15.43
N LYS A 195 -1.79 20.35 -15.18
CA LYS A 195 -2.07 21.32 -16.25
C LYS A 195 -0.87 21.49 -17.19
N TYR A 196 0.34 21.51 -16.63
CA TYR A 196 1.57 21.58 -17.42
C TYR A 196 1.74 20.37 -18.35
N LEU A 197 1.33 19.19 -17.89
CA LEU A 197 1.32 17.95 -18.68
C LEU A 197 0.12 17.84 -19.64
N GLY A 198 -0.73 18.86 -19.75
CA GLY A 198 -1.90 18.87 -20.62
C GLY A 198 -3.13 18.15 -20.05
N ASN A 199 -3.12 17.84 -18.75
CA ASN A 199 -4.28 17.26 -18.07
C ASN A 199 -5.21 18.38 -17.57
N ASP A 200 -6.44 18.36 -18.07
CA ASP A 200 -7.47 19.38 -17.85
C ASP A 200 -8.57 18.94 -16.87
N ALA A 201 -8.27 17.97 -15.99
CA ALA A 201 -9.16 17.58 -14.91
C ALA A 201 -9.61 18.82 -14.11
N SER A 202 -10.90 18.85 -13.77
CA SER A 202 -11.46 19.91 -12.94
C SER A 202 -10.78 19.91 -11.57
N ARG A 203 -10.80 21.04 -10.86
CA ARG A 203 -10.29 21.09 -9.49
C ARG A 203 -11.06 20.13 -8.57
N ALA A 204 -12.37 19.95 -8.77
CA ALA A 204 -13.16 19.02 -7.98
C ALA A 204 -12.76 17.58 -8.28
N TRP A 205 -12.62 17.24 -9.57
CA TRP A 205 -12.16 15.92 -10.02
C TRP A 205 -10.76 15.57 -9.49
N ALA A 206 -9.83 16.53 -9.52
CA ALA A 206 -8.47 16.31 -9.00
C ALA A 206 -8.44 16.03 -7.50
N TYR A 207 -9.21 16.78 -6.69
CA TYR A 207 -9.28 16.51 -5.24
C TYR A 207 -10.06 15.25 -4.90
N GLY A 208 -11.17 15.00 -5.59
CA GLY A 208 -12.01 13.83 -5.33
C GLY A 208 -11.33 12.54 -5.76
N GLY A 209 -10.83 12.51 -6.99
CA GLY A 209 -10.15 11.34 -7.56
C GLY A 209 -8.85 10.95 -6.86
N THR A 210 -8.19 11.87 -6.15
CA THR A 210 -7.03 11.58 -5.27
C THR A 210 -7.41 11.27 -3.83
N GLY A 211 -8.68 11.39 -3.46
CA GLY A 211 -9.16 11.24 -2.08
C GLY A 211 -9.00 12.49 -1.20
N PHE A 212 -8.17 13.47 -1.57
CA PHE A 212 -7.91 14.69 -0.78
C PHE A 212 -9.18 15.51 -0.46
N ALA A 213 -10.23 15.42 -1.29
CA ALA A 213 -11.53 16.04 -1.00
C ALA A 213 -12.14 15.55 0.33
N PHE A 214 -11.89 14.28 0.68
CA PHE A 214 -12.46 13.60 1.85
C PHE A 214 -11.48 13.51 3.03
N ALA A 215 -10.19 13.82 2.81
CA ALA A 215 -9.16 13.79 3.84
C ALA A 215 -9.39 14.86 4.93
N LEU A 216 -9.44 14.48 6.20
CA LEU A 216 -9.37 15.36 7.37
C LEU A 216 -8.40 14.76 8.37
N ASN A 217 -7.51 15.57 8.93
CA ASN A 217 -6.54 15.12 9.92
C ASN A 217 -6.31 16.23 10.96
N ILE A 218 -6.57 15.93 12.22
CA ILE A 218 -6.53 16.90 13.32
C ILE A 218 -5.66 16.37 14.44
N HIS A 219 -4.69 17.18 14.87
CA HIS A 219 -3.91 16.92 16.07
C HIS A 219 -4.72 17.30 17.32
N GLU A 220 -4.47 16.65 18.46
CA GLU A 220 -5.15 16.93 19.74
C GLU A 220 -5.04 18.38 20.24
N ALA A 221 -3.97 19.07 19.81
CA ALA A 221 -3.75 20.50 20.05
C ALA A 221 -4.10 21.41 18.86
N VAL A 222 -4.81 20.91 17.84
CA VAL A 222 -5.16 21.62 16.60
C VAL A 222 -3.93 22.22 15.92
N CYS A 223 -2.83 21.44 15.86
CA CYS A 223 -1.57 21.87 15.27
C CYS A 223 -1.76 22.25 13.77
N PRO A 224 -1.11 23.31 13.27
CA PRO A 224 -1.15 23.65 11.84
C PRO A 224 -0.58 22.59 10.90
N SER A 225 0.18 21.62 11.41
CA SER A 225 0.64 20.49 10.61
C SER A 225 -0.46 19.48 10.27
N GLY A 226 -1.69 19.61 10.81
CA GLY A 226 -2.80 18.70 10.52
C GLY A 226 -2.95 18.36 9.03
N PRO A 227 -3.00 19.34 8.11
CA PRO A 227 -3.14 19.08 6.68
C PRO A 227 -1.98 18.35 6.00
N THR A 228 -0.80 18.30 6.65
CA THR A 228 0.46 17.85 6.03
C THR A 228 1.15 16.71 6.79
N ALA A 229 0.73 16.41 8.03
CA ALA A 229 1.29 15.37 8.88
C ALA A 229 0.36 14.16 8.99
N TRP A 230 0.27 13.38 7.91
CA TRP A 230 -0.43 12.08 7.88
C TRP A 230 0.13 11.16 6.77
N PRO A 231 -0.07 9.83 6.84
CA PRO A 231 0.34 8.88 5.80
C PRO A 231 -0.46 9.06 4.48
N GLU A 232 -0.04 10.01 3.64
CA GLU A 232 -0.72 10.35 2.37
C GLU A 232 -0.48 9.36 1.21
N ALA A 233 0.24 8.25 1.43
CA ALA A 233 0.62 7.28 0.40
C ALA A 233 -0.55 6.79 -0.46
N ARG A 234 -1.71 6.57 0.16
CA ARG A 234 -2.94 6.15 -0.54
C ARG A 234 -3.45 7.23 -1.51
N CYS A 235 -3.29 8.51 -1.20
CA CYS A 235 -3.67 9.58 -2.11
C CYS A 235 -2.72 9.67 -3.32
N ASP A 236 -1.45 9.32 -3.15
CA ASP A 236 -0.51 9.27 -4.28
C ASP A 236 -0.81 8.11 -5.22
N GLU A 237 -1.20 6.96 -4.67
CA GLU A 237 -1.67 5.82 -5.44
C GLU A 237 -2.91 6.21 -6.24
N LEU A 238 -3.88 6.87 -5.62
CA LEU A 238 -5.10 7.35 -6.29
C LEU A 238 -4.84 8.43 -7.35
N ALA A 239 -3.69 9.09 -7.36
CA ALA A 239 -3.37 10.04 -8.42
C ALA A 239 -3.37 9.39 -9.82
N SER A 240 -3.10 8.07 -9.93
CA SER A 240 -3.17 7.35 -11.21
C SER A 240 -4.58 7.38 -11.79
N ASN A 241 -5.62 7.37 -10.95
CA ASN A 241 -7.01 7.40 -11.41
C ASN A 241 -7.31 8.64 -12.24
N ILE A 242 -6.63 9.76 -11.97
CA ILE A 242 -6.81 11.03 -12.69
C ILE A 242 -5.74 11.27 -13.76
N GLY A 243 -5.00 10.24 -14.18
CA GLY A 243 -4.11 10.27 -15.34
C GLY A 243 -2.70 10.80 -15.06
N VAL A 244 -2.24 10.73 -13.81
CA VAL A 244 -0.85 11.05 -13.44
C VAL A 244 -0.31 10.06 -12.42
N THR A 245 0.99 9.77 -12.46
CA THR A 245 1.67 9.00 -11.41
C THR A 245 2.65 9.89 -10.68
N VAL A 246 2.88 9.61 -9.40
CA VAL A 246 3.80 10.41 -8.58
C VAL A 246 4.88 9.53 -7.96
N ALA A 247 6.13 9.95 -8.12
CA ALA A 247 7.27 9.29 -7.49
C ALA A 247 7.86 10.19 -6.40
N ARG A 248 7.81 9.74 -5.14
CA ARG A 248 8.32 10.48 -3.98
C ARG A 248 9.75 10.07 -3.62
N VAL A 249 10.53 11.03 -3.14
CA VAL A 249 11.70 10.83 -2.28
C VAL A 249 11.45 11.68 -1.04
N SER A 250 11.52 11.09 0.15
CA SER A 250 11.31 11.81 1.40
C SER A 250 12.11 11.18 2.54
N ALA A 251 12.56 12.01 3.47
CA ALA A 251 13.02 11.58 4.79
C ALA A 251 12.86 12.73 5.80
N HIS A 252 12.52 12.38 7.04
CA HIS A 252 12.66 13.32 8.15
C HIS A 252 14.11 13.29 8.69
N LYS A 253 14.62 14.43 9.16
CA LYS A 253 15.99 14.58 9.69
C LYS A 253 16.33 13.65 10.87
N SER A 254 15.32 13.07 11.52
CA SER A 254 15.51 12.10 12.61
C SER A 254 15.55 10.64 12.14
N GLU A 255 15.17 10.34 10.89
CA GLU A 255 14.96 8.98 10.39
C GLU A 255 16.15 8.43 9.57
N GLY A 256 17.23 9.21 9.39
CA GLY A 256 18.41 8.75 8.65
C GLY A 256 19.41 9.84 8.26
N ASP A 257 20.21 9.55 7.25
CA ASP A 257 21.18 10.50 6.65
C ASP A 257 20.46 11.49 5.73
N LEU A 258 20.01 12.61 6.30
CA LEU A 258 19.36 13.71 5.58
C LEU A 258 20.17 14.16 4.35
N ALA A 259 21.51 14.14 4.42
CA ALA A 259 22.34 14.54 3.29
C ALA A 259 22.24 13.57 2.11
N ALA A 260 22.13 12.27 2.38
CA ALA A 260 21.89 11.27 1.35
C ALA A 260 20.53 11.47 0.67
N THR A 261 19.47 11.77 1.44
CA THR A 261 18.13 12.07 0.90
C THR A 261 18.14 13.36 0.09
N GLN A 262 18.78 14.43 0.58
CA GLN A 262 18.94 15.67 -0.17
C GLN A 262 19.67 15.46 -1.49
N GLN A 263 20.71 14.61 -1.51
CA GLN A 263 21.43 14.26 -2.74
C GLN A 263 20.57 13.42 -3.70
N GLN A 264 19.73 12.53 -3.18
CA GLN A 264 18.80 11.75 -3.99
C GLN A 264 17.69 12.64 -4.57
N ALA A 265 17.11 13.52 -3.76
CA ALA A 265 16.12 14.51 -4.17
C ALA A 265 16.69 15.44 -5.24
N TRP A 266 17.92 15.92 -5.06
CA TRP A 266 18.63 16.73 -6.05
C TRP A 266 18.76 16.03 -7.41
N ARG A 267 19.26 14.78 -7.43
CA ARG A 267 19.34 14.00 -8.66
C ARG A 267 17.98 13.83 -9.33
N LYS A 268 16.94 13.55 -8.55
CA LYS A 268 15.57 13.43 -9.08
C LYS A 268 15.05 14.73 -9.68
N VAL A 269 15.35 15.88 -9.08
CA VAL A 269 15.01 17.19 -9.64
C VAL A 269 15.71 17.36 -10.99
N GLN A 270 17.02 17.12 -11.06
CA GLN A 270 17.78 17.25 -12.30
C GLN A 270 17.23 16.33 -13.40
N GLU A 271 17.08 15.04 -13.10
CA GLU A 271 16.52 14.03 -14.03
C GLU A 271 15.12 14.39 -14.51
N ALA A 272 14.24 14.86 -13.62
CA ALA A 272 12.88 15.25 -13.98
C ALA A 272 12.86 16.48 -14.88
N ILE A 273 13.55 17.54 -14.49
CA ILE A 273 13.59 18.81 -15.24
C ILE A 273 14.24 18.59 -16.61
N ASP A 274 15.31 17.79 -16.69
CA ASP A 274 15.98 17.46 -17.95
C ASP A 274 15.06 16.68 -18.90
N ALA A 275 14.21 15.82 -18.35
CA ALA A 275 13.20 15.06 -19.09
C ALA A 275 11.90 15.83 -19.38
N GLY A 276 11.82 17.13 -19.05
CA GLY A 276 10.60 17.92 -19.26
C GLY A 276 9.45 17.57 -18.32
N LEU A 277 9.73 16.90 -17.20
CA LEU A 277 8.73 16.45 -16.23
C LEU A 277 8.64 17.40 -15.03
N PRO A 278 7.43 17.84 -14.64
CA PRO A 278 7.27 18.74 -13.51
C PRO A 278 7.47 18.01 -12.17
N CYS A 279 8.01 18.74 -11.20
CA CYS A 279 8.18 18.25 -9.83
C CYS A 279 7.87 19.36 -8.81
N PHE A 280 7.66 18.96 -7.56
CA PHE A 280 7.43 19.87 -6.45
C PHE A 280 8.08 19.31 -5.18
N GLY A 281 8.40 20.19 -4.23
CA GLY A 281 9.13 19.84 -3.02
C GLY A 281 8.55 20.49 -1.77
N TRP A 282 8.79 19.84 -0.64
CA TRP A 282 8.38 20.31 0.69
C TRP A 282 9.52 21.09 1.34
N GLU A 283 9.16 22.12 2.11
CA GLU A 283 10.10 22.87 2.97
C GLU A 283 11.26 23.49 2.15
N LEU A 284 10.89 24.19 1.07
CA LEU A 284 11.81 25.00 0.25
C LEU A 284 11.99 26.44 0.75
N ASP A 285 10.99 26.97 1.47
CA ASP A 285 11.04 28.29 2.09
C ASP A 285 10.41 28.21 3.48
N ILE A 286 9.08 28.08 3.56
CA ILE A 286 8.37 27.67 4.78
C ILE A 286 7.97 26.18 4.71
N PRO A 287 7.52 25.54 5.82
CA PRO A 287 7.05 24.16 5.83
C PRO A 287 5.75 23.96 5.04
N GLU A 288 5.85 24.04 3.71
CA GLU A 288 4.78 23.88 2.73
C GLU A 288 5.31 23.28 1.41
N TRP A 289 4.40 22.92 0.50
CA TRP A 289 4.74 22.42 -0.84
C TRP A 289 4.89 23.54 -1.88
N TYR A 290 5.93 23.41 -2.71
CA TYR A 290 6.29 24.37 -3.75
C TYR A 290 6.59 23.68 -5.07
N VAL A 291 6.10 24.26 -6.17
CA VAL A 291 6.47 23.83 -7.51
C VAL A 291 7.94 24.15 -7.78
N ILE A 292 8.70 23.13 -8.13
CA ILE A 292 10.08 23.24 -8.58
C ILE A 292 10.03 23.36 -10.10
N HIS A 293 10.50 24.48 -10.62
CA HIS A 293 10.48 24.74 -12.06
C HIS A 293 11.85 24.67 -12.72
N GLY A 294 12.93 24.49 -11.96
CA GLY A 294 14.25 24.37 -12.54
C GLY A 294 15.36 24.17 -11.53
N TYR A 295 16.59 24.22 -12.03
CA TYR A 295 17.80 24.20 -11.23
C TYR A 295 18.93 24.99 -11.93
N ASP A 296 20.02 25.27 -11.21
CA ASP A 296 21.24 25.88 -11.77
C ASP A 296 22.50 25.03 -11.53
N ASP A 297 23.60 25.44 -12.15
CA ASP A 297 24.91 24.80 -12.06
C ASP A 297 25.63 25.02 -10.72
N GLU A 298 25.13 25.94 -9.89
CA GLU A 298 25.57 26.17 -8.52
C GLU A 298 24.92 25.21 -7.51
N GLY A 299 23.96 24.37 -7.95
CA GLY A 299 23.28 23.40 -7.10
C GLY A 299 22.00 23.93 -6.45
N ASN A 300 21.45 25.04 -6.93
CA ASN A 300 20.20 25.57 -6.42
C ASN A 300 18.99 24.93 -7.12
N ILE A 301 17.98 24.60 -6.31
CA ILE A 301 16.62 24.26 -6.75
C ILE A 301 15.87 25.59 -6.96
N LEU A 302 15.31 25.79 -8.15
CA LEU A 302 14.52 26.97 -8.50
C LEU A 302 13.04 26.68 -8.33
N PHE A 303 12.35 27.48 -7.52
CA PHE A 303 10.95 27.30 -7.18
C PHE A 303 10.21 28.64 -7.17
N ARG A 304 8.88 28.59 -7.17
CA ARG A 304 8.04 29.80 -7.05
C ARG A 304 7.38 29.86 -5.69
N ASP A 305 7.44 31.01 -5.04
CA ASP A 305 6.69 31.25 -3.80
C ASP A 305 5.18 31.40 -4.06
N PHE A 306 4.40 31.59 -3.00
CA PHE A 306 2.93 31.73 -3.11
C PHE A 306 2.49 33.01 -3.84
N GLY A 307 3.38 34.01 -3.96
CA GLY A 307 3.17 35.20 -4.80
C GLY A 307 3.50 34.98 -6.28
N GLY A 308 4.12 33.83 -6.60
CA GLY A 308 4.59 33.49 -7.94
C GLY A 308 5.99 34.02 -8.27
N GLU A 309 6.65 34.67 -7.30
CA GLU A 309 8.02 35.14 -7.46
C GLU A 309 8.97 33.95 -7.45
N GLU A 310 9.99 34.02 -8.29
CA GLU A 310 11.06 33.02 -8.32
C GLU A 310 11.94 33.16 -7.07
N ARG A 311 12.26 32.02 -6.47
CA ARG A 311 13.17 31.85 -5.34
C ARG A 311 14.11 30.69 -5.65
N SER A 312 15.18 30.60 -4.87
CA SER A 312 16.16 29.52 -5.00
C SER A 312 16.59 29.01 -3.64
N LEU A 313 16.86 27.70 -3.55
CA LEU A 313 17.39 27.05 -2.36
C LEU A 313 18.48 26.07 -2.78
N HIS A 314 19.67 26.18 -2.19
CA HIS A 314 20.72 25.19 -2.42
C HIS A 314 20.25 23.80 -1.99
N HIS A 315 20.47 22.77 -2.81
CA HIS A 315 19.86 21.44 -2.59
C HIS A 315 20.22 20.80 -1.23
N THR A 316 21.37 21.12 -0.65
CA THR A 316 21.80 20.68 0.69
C THR A 316 21.06 21.37 1.84
N LYS A 317 20.16 22.31 1.54
CA LYS A 317 19.31 23.03 2.49
C LYS A 317 17.84 22.61 2.40
N LEU A 318 17.49 21.71 1.48
CA LEU A 318 16.15 21.13 1.39
C LEU A 318 15.76 20.47 2.72
N GLY A 319 14.64 20.87 3.31
CA GLY A 319 14.18 20.36 4.60
C GLY A 319 14.96 20.91 5.81
N ASP A 320 15.74 21.98 5.66
CA ASP A 320 16.49 22.68 6.74
C ASP A 320 15.92 24.09 6.99
N THR A 321 14.60 24.29 6.86
CA THR A 321 13.97 25.62 7.06
C THR A 321 12.99 25.67 8.24
N GLY A 322 12.67 24.54 8.85
CA GLY A 322 11.88 24.44 10.08
C GLY A 322 11.70 23.03 10.61
N ILE A 323 10.82 22.24 9.97
CA ILE A 323 10.36 20.95 10.48
C ILE A 323 11.46 19.90 10.36
N GLY A 324 12.19 19.85 9.24
CA GLY A 324 13.22 18.85 9.03
C GLY A 324 12.87 17.79 8.00
N VAL A 325 11.91 18.04 7.10
CA VAL A 325 11.48 17.07 6.10
C VAL A 325 12.04 17.45 4.73
N ALA A 326 12.93 16.63 4.18
CA ALA A 326 13.37 16.79 2.80
C ALA A 326 12.52 15.90 1.91
N ALA A 327 11.58 16.49 1.16
CA ALA A 327 10.73 15.74 0.22
C ALA A 327 10.66 16.36 -1.17
N VAL A 328 10.71 15.52 -2.20
CA VAL A 328 10.48 15.88 -3.61
C VAL A 328 9.55 14.84 -4.24
N MET A 329 8.60 15.32 -5.03
CA MET A 329 7.66 14.53 -5.80
C MET A 329 7.79 14.86 -7.28
N VAL A 330 7.98 13.83 -8.11
CA VAL A 330 8.03 13.95 -9.58
C VAL A 330 6.73 13.43 -10.17
N VAL A 331 6.04 14.25 -10.95
CA VAL A 331 4.76 13.92 -11.58
C VAL A 331 4.99 13.48 -13.03
N ARG A 332 4.40 12.35 -13.40
CA ARG A 332 4.44 11.80 -14.76
C ARG A 332 3.03 11.64 -15.31
N PRO A 333 2.84 11.77 -16.63
CA PRO A 333 1.60 11.34 -17.25
C PRO A 333 1.41 9.83 -17.04
N GLY A 334 0.18 9.41 -16.82
CA GLY A 334 -0.22 8.00 -16.71
C GLY A 334 -1.58 7.77 -17.37
N PRO A 335 -1.98 6.51 -17.58
CA PRO A 335 -3.33 6.22 -18.05
C PRO A 335 -4.33 6.67 -16.98
N ALA A 336 -5.35 7.43 -17.38
CA ALA A 336 -6.47 7.74 -16.49
C ALA A 336 -7.40 6.53 -16.41
N ALA A 337 -7.98 6.31 -15.23
CA ALA A 337 -9.04 5.32 -15.07
C ALA A 337 -10.36 5.85 -15.66
N ASP A 338 -11.31 4.95 -15.94
CA ASP A 338 -12.66 5.35 -16.31
C ASP A 338 -13.38 6.02 -15.13
N ASP A 339 -14.37 6.87 -15.40
CA ASP A 339 -15.06 7.65 -14.37
C ASP A 339 -15.68 6.77 -13.27
N ARG A 340 -16.15 5.54 -13.59
CA ARG A 340 -16.75 4.63 -12.60
C ARG A 340 -15.69 4.15 -11.60
N THR A 341 -14.52 3.77 -12.11
CA THR A 341 -13.37 3.38 -11.27
C THR A 341 -12.87 4.54 -10.41
N VAL A 342 -12.69 5.73 -11.00
CA VAL A 342 -12.25 6.94 -10.26
C VAL A 342 -13.17 7.20 -9.07
N VAL A 343 -14.48 7.19 -9.30
CA VAL A 343 -15.46 7.48 -8.26
C VAL A 343 -15.49 6.36 -7.22
N ARG A 344 -15.52 5.09 -7.62
CA ARG A 344 -15.51 3.95 -6.70
C ARG A 344 -14.34 4.02 -5.72
N ASP A 345 -13.13 4.22 -6.23
CA ASP A 345 -11.92 4.19 -5.42
C ASP A 345 -11.81 5.43 -4.51
N ALA A 346 -12.23 6.60 -5.00
CA ALA A 346 -12.33 7.80 -4.19
C ALA A 346 -13.31 7.63 -3.01
N LEU A 347 -14.47 6.99 -3.25
CA LEU A 347 -15.45 6.69 -2.21
C LEU A 347 -14.93 5.63 -1.22
N ALA A 348 -14.22 4.61 -1.69
CA ALA A 348 -13.58 3.63 -0.81
C ALA A 348 -12.58 4.30 0.14
N PHE A 349 -11.72 5.17 -0.38
CA PHE A 349 -10.83 5.99 0.45
C PHE A 349 -11.59 6.89 1.44
N ALA A 350 -12.66 7.54 0.99
CA ALA A 350 -13.48 8.39 1.87
C ALA A 350 -14.03 7.62 3.08
N LEU A 351 -14.40 6.35 2.89
CA LEU A 351 -14.89 5.47 3.94
C LEU A 351 -13.78 5.01 4.90
N GLU A 352 -12.63 4.60 4.35
CA GLU A 352 -11.44 4.24 5.12
C GLU A 352 -10.97 5.40 6.01
N HIS A 353 -10.76 6.56 5.39
CA HIS A 353 -10.29 7.78 6.06
C HIS A 353 -11.34 8.32 7.03
N GLY A 354 -12.62 8.29 6.63
CA GLY A 354 -13.76 8.70 7.45
C GLY A 354 -13.90 7.90 8.75
N ALA A 355 -13.51 6.63 8.73
CA ALA A 355 -13.49 5.74 9.90
C ALA A 355 -12.28 5.95 10.83
N GLY A 356 -11.34 6.85 10.49
CA GLY A 356 -10.17 7.14 11.32
C GLY A 356 -8.90 6.36 10.96
N LYS A 357 -8.82 5.78 9.75
CA LYS A 357 -7.58 5.17 9.25
C LYS A 357 -6.59 6.24 8.76
N HIS A 358 -5.32 5.86 8.59
CA HIS A 358 -4.25 6.71 8.06
C HIS A 358 -3.90 7.92 8.95
N SER A 359 -3.58 7.68 10.22
CA SER A 359 -3.11 8.72 11.14
C SER A 359 -1.74 8.40 11.76
N TYR A 360 -1.04 9.44 12.19
CA TYR A 360 0.13 9.34 13.08
C TYR A 360 -0.29 9.46 14.54
N GLU A 361 0.63 9.18 15.47
CA GLU A 361 0.42 9.37 16.91
C GLU A 361 -0.01 10.82 17.21
N LEU A 362 -1.03 10.99 18.07
CA LEU A 362 -1.67 12.27 18.43
C LEU A 362 -2.48 12.96 17.32
N TYR A 363 -2.55 12.36 16.12
CA TYR A 363 -3.40 12.81 15.03
C TYR A 363 -4.58 11.88 14.83
N HIS A 364 -5.71 12.45 14.44
CA HIS A 364 -6.96 11.74 14.27
C HIS A 364 -7.60 12.15 12.94
N THR A 365 -7.94 11.16 12.14
CA THR A 365 -8.53 11.35 10.81
C THR A 365 -10.04 11.15 10.82
N GLY A 366 -10.73 11.62 9.79
CA GLY A 366 -12.16 11.37 9.60
C GLY A 366 -13.05 11.85 10.75
N LEU A 367 -14.06 11.06 11.11
CA LEU A 367 -15.00 11.38 12.20
C LEU A 367 -14.31 11.54 13.56
N PRO A 368 -13.36 10.68 13.99
CA PRO A 368 -12.56 10.92 15.19
C PRO A 368 -11.81 12.27 15.18
N GLY A 369 -11.34 12.71 14.01
CA GLY A 369 -10.70 14.01 13.84
C GLY A 369 -11.61 15.19 14.19
N TYR A 370 -12.90 15.11 13.85
CA TYR A 370 -13.89 16.11 14.27
C TYR A 370 -14.08 16.12 15.79
N ASP A 371 -14.15 14.94 16.42
CA ASP A 371 -14.36 14.81 17.86
C ASP A 371 -13.22 15.46 18.65
N VAL A 372 -11.99 15.24 18.21
CA VAL A 372 -10.79 15.85 18.77
C VAL A 372 -10.76 17.36 18.53
N TRP A 373 -11.15 17.81 17.33
CA TRP A 373 -11.23 19.23 17.02
C TRP A 373 -12.24 19.96 17.93
N ILE A 374 -13.42 19.36 18.12
CA ILE A 374 -14.47 19.87 19.00
C ILE A 374 -13.95 19.95 20.45
N ALA A 375 -13.38 18.85 20.96
CA ALA A 375 -12.88 18.79 22.33
C ALA A 375 -11.78 19.84 22.59
N ALA A 376 -10.89 20.07 21.62
CA ALA A 376 -9.85 21.08 21.75
C ALA A 376 -10.42 22.51 21.85
N LEU A 377 -11.49 22.82 21.12
CA LEU A 377 -12.17 24.12 21.20
C LEU A 377 -13.04 24.29 22.45
N GLU A 378 -13.55 23.20 23.02
CA GLU A 378 -14.28 23.21 24.29
C GLU A 378 -13.33 23.35 25.50
N ASN A 379 -12.06 22.98 25.35
CA ASN A 379 -11.06 23.07 26.42
C ASN A 379 -10.53 24.50 26.61
N GLU A 380 -11.00 25.17 27.66
CA GLU A 380 -10.61 26.55 27.97
C GLU A 380 -9.12 26.73 28.31
N GLU A 381 -8.50 25.75 28.96
CA GLU A 381 -7.08 25.84 29.33
C GLU A 381 -6.18 25.70 28.10
N LEU A 382 -6.54 24.78 27.21
CA LEU A 382 -5.86 24.60 25.94
C LEU A 382 -6.00 25.87 25.07
N ALA A 383 -7.21 26.45 24.98
CA ALA A 383 -7.48 27.70 24.27
C ALA A 383 -6.75 28.94 24.83
N LYS A 384 -6.17 28.87 26.03
CA LYS A 384 -5.32 29.91 26.64
C LYS A 384 -3.83 29.74 26.32
N THR A 385 -3.43 28.69 25.61
CA THR A 385 -2.05 28.52 25.16
C THR A 385 -1.85 29.29 23.84
N ASP A 386 -1.03 30.34 23.91
CA ASP A 386 -1.32 31.62 23.24
C ASP A 386 -1.08 31.71 21.72
N GLU A 387 -0.42 30.76 21.06
CA GLU A 387 0.04 30.97 19.67
C GLU A 387 -0.28 29.81 18.72
N VAL A 388 0.01 28.57 19.12
CA VAL A 388 -0.11 27.38 18.26
C VAL A 388 -1.56 27.07 17.90
N ILE A 389 -2.49 27.22 18.84
CA ILE A 389 -3.90 26.83 18.64
C ILE A 389 -4.65 27.86 17.81
N GLY A 390 -4.39 29.15 18.03
CA GLY A 390 -5.02 30.20 17.22
C GLY A 390 -4.62 30.10 15.75
N PHE A 391 -3.31 29.92 15.50
CA PHE A 391 -2.78 29.72 14.15
C PHE A 391 -3.32 28.43 13.53
N GLY A 392 -3.18 27.32 14.25
CA GLY A 392 -3.60 26.01 13.78
C GLY A 392 -5.10 25.88 13.55
N GLN A 393 -5.94 26.48 14.41
CA GLN A 393 -7.39 26.56 14.20
C GLN A 393 -7.74 27.27 12.89
N GLY A 394 -7.12 28.43 12.63
CA GLY A 394 -7.36 29.18 11.42
C GLY A 394 -6.93 28.40 10.18
N TYR A 395 -5.73 27.83 10.23
CA TYR A 395 -5.16 27.10 9.10
C TYR A 395 -5.94 25.82 8.77
N ASN A 396 -6.19 24.96 9.76
CA ASN A 396 -7.04 23.77 9.61
C ASN A 396 -8.44 24.15 9.10
N GLY A 397 -9.01 25.25 9.61
CA GLY A 397 -10.29 25.79 9.14
C GLY A 397 -10.30 26.08 7.63
N MET A 398 -9.26 26.72 7.10
CA MET A 398 -9.17 27.02 5.67
C MET A 398 -8.94 25.77 4.81
N CYS A 399 -7.98 24.92 5.20
CA CYS A 399 -7.63 23.70 4.49
C CYS A 399 -8.81 22.73 4.39
N TRP A 400 -9.46 22.42 5.51
CA TRP A 400 -10.53 21.44 5.53
C TRP A 400 -11.84 21.96 4.95
N ALA A 401 -12.13 23.26 5.07
CA ALA A 401 -13.24 23.89 4.34
C ALA A 401 -13.03 23.82 2.81
N GLU A 402 -11.78 24.01 2.34
CA GLU A 402 -11.46 23.81 0.93
C GLU A 402 -11.76 22.36 0.51
N CYS A 403 -11.23 21.37 1.22
CA CYS A 403 -11.47 19.95 0.93
C CYS A 403 -12.96 19.60 0.85
N ARG A 404 -13.77 19.97 1.85
CA ARG A 404 -15.21 19.61 1.86
C ARG A 404 -16.00 20.28 0.77
N ARG A 405 -15.63 21.51 0.40
CA ARG A 405 -16.20 22.16 -0.79
C ARG A 405 -15.85 21.40 -2.06
N ARG A 406 -14.61 20.87 -2.17
CA ARG A 406 -14.23 20.01 -3.30
C ARG A 406 -14.97 18.68 -3.29
N ALA A 407 -15.23 18.09 -2.12
CA ALA A 407 -16.00 16.84 -2.01
C ALA A 407 -17.43 17.02 -2.52
N PHE A 408 -18.11 18.09 -2.09
CA PHE A 408 -19.43 18.45 -2.60
C PHE A 408 -19.44 18.61 -4.12
N GLU A 409 -18.52 19.42 -4.68
CA GLU A 409 -18.43 19.64 -6.14
C GLU A 409 -18.04 18.36 -6.89
N PHE A 410 -17.20 17.51 -6.31
CA PHE A 410 -16.80 16.23 -6.91
C PHE A 410 -17.99 15.28 -7.03
N LEU A 411 -18.83 15.19 -5.99
CA LEU A 411 -20.03 14.36 -6.03
C LEU A 411 -21.04 14.84 -7.08
N GLN A 412 -21.16 16.16 -7.28
CA GLN A 412 -21.96 16.73 -8.37
C GLN A 412 -21.40 16.34 -9.74
N GLU A 413 -20.10 16.55 -9.95
CA GLU A 413 -19.43 16.21 -11.20
C GLU A 413 -19.46 14.69 -11.47
N ALA A 414 -19.29 13.85 -10.44
CA ALA A 414 -19.39 12.40 -10.53
C ALA A 414 -20.79 11.94 -10.96
N LYS A 415 -21.84 12.53 -10.39
CA LYS A 415 -23.22 12.27 -10.80
C LYS A 415 -23.43 12.59 -12.28
N GLU A 416 -22.96 13.75 -12.73
CA GLU A 416 -23.10 14.20 -14.12
C GLU A 416 -22.32 13.32 -15.10
N ARG A 417 -21.09 12.94 -14.76
CA ARG A 417 -20.22 12.11 -15.61
C ARG A 417 -20.71 10.67 -15.74
N LEU A 418 -21.11 10.07 -14.62
CA LEU A 418 -21.63 8.70 -14.63
C LEU A 418 -23.00 8.64 -15.31
N ASN A 419 -23.83 9.68 -15.15
CA ASN A 419 -25.15 9.80 -15.76
C ASN A 419 -25.98 8.51 -15.66
N ASP A 420 -26.00 7.93 -14.46
CA ASP A 420 -26.59 6.63 -14.13
C ASP A 420 -27.85 6.86 -13.27
N ASP A 421 -29.02 6.56 -13.84
CA ASP A 421 -30.32 6.79 -13.21
C ASP A 421 -30.51 6.00 -11.90
N GLU A 422 -29.83 4.86 -11.74
CA GLU A 422 -29.90 4.05 -10.52
C GLU A 422 -29.05 4.64 -9.40
N LEU A 423 -27.92 5.26 -9.75
CA LEU A 423 -27.02 5.92 -8.79
C LEU A 423 -27.46 7.35 -8.46
N ALA A 424 -28.21 8.01 -9.35
CA ALA A 424 -28.58 9.41 -9.21
C ALA A 424 -29.23 9.75 -7.85
N PRO A 425 -30.17 8.95 -7.29
CA PRO A 425 -30.74 9.23 -5.96
C PRO A 425 -29.72 9.13 -4.83
N LEU A 426 -28.75 8.21 -4.91
CA LEU A 426 -27.69 8.07 -3.91
C LEU A 426 -26.73 9.25 -3.97
N PHE A 427 -26.41 9.74 -5.17
CA PHE A 427 -25.64 10.97 -5.33
C PHE A 427 -26.40 12.18 -4.79
N ASP A 428 -27.70 12.32 -5.05
CA ASP A 428 -28.50 13.43 -4.52
C ASP A 428 -28.45 13.48 -2.99
N GLU A 429 -28.67 12.34 -2.32
CA GLU A 429 -28.57 12.23 -0.86
C GLU A 429 -27.16 12.56 -0.36
N ALA A 430 -26.10 12.06 -1.02
CA ALA A 430 -24.72 12.36 -0.63
C ALA A 430 -24.36 13.84 -0.82
N ILE A 431 -24.82 14.45 -1.92
CA ILE A 431 -24.61 15.87 -2.25
C ILE A 431 -25.27 16.76 -1.19
N GLU A 432 -26.49 16.45 -0.74
CA GLU A 432 -27.17 17.19 0.33
C GLU A 432 -26.39 17.16 1.64
N HIS A 433 -25.88 15.99 2.03
CA HIS A 433 -25.05 15.85 3.22
C HIS A 433 -23.76 16.65 3.09
N TYR A 434 -22.99 16.46 2.02
CA TYR A 434 -21.71 17.16 1.84
C TYR A 434 -21.85 18.66 1.58
N ALA A 435 -23.00 19.14 1.09
CA ALA A 435 -23.34 20.57 1.08
C ALA A 435 -23.37 21.13 2.51
N THR A 436 -24.05 20.42 3.42
CA THR A 436 -24.13 20.79 4.85
C THR A 436 -22.75 20.80 5.50
N VAL A 437 -21.91 19.80 5.22
CA VAL A 437 -20.53 19.75 5.72
C VAL A 437 -19.70 20.93 5.19
N SER A 438 -19.77 21.18 3.88
CA SER A 438 -19.06 22.28 3.21
C SER A 438 -19.44 23.65 3.78
N GLU A 439 -20.73 23.90 3.98
CA GLU A 439 -21.24 25.14 4.60
C GLU A 439 -20.77 25.28 6.05
N SER A 440 -20.82 24.19 6.81
CA SER A 440 -20.43 24.17 8.21
C SER A 440 -18.93 24.44 8.39
N LEU A 441 -18.05 23.78 7.63
CA LEU A 441 -16.62 24.08 7.69
C LEU A 441 -16.27 25.47 7.13
N THR A 442 -17.02 25.96 6.14
CA THR A 442 -16.93 27.37 5.71
C THR A 442 -17.31 28.33 6.84
N GLN A 443 -18.26 27.97 7.70
CA GLN A 443 -18.60 28.77 8.87
C GLN A 443 -17.48 28.72 9.93
N VAL A 444 -16.82 27.57 10.11
CA VAL A 444 -15.64 27.45 11.00
C VAL A 444 -14.52 28.38 10.52
N SER A 445 -14.19 28.35 9.23
CA SER A 445 -13.14 29.19 8.64
C SER A 445 -13.46 30.68 8.69
N LYS A 446 -14.73 31.09 8.51
CA LYS A 446 -15.17 32.48 8.73
C LYS A 446 -15.11 32.91 10.19
N THR A 447 -15.35 31.98 11.11
CA THR A 447 -15.31 32.25 12.56
C THR A 447 -13.88 32.43 13.04
N PHE A 448 -12.94 31.67 12.46
CA PHE A 448 -11.50 31.75 12.70
C PHE A 448 -10.74 31.95 11.39
N PRO A 449 -10.76 33.16 10.81
CA PRO A 449 -10.03 33.41 9.57
C PRO A 449 -8.53 33.32 9.82
N PHE A 450 -7.84 32.62 8.92
CA PHE A 450 -6.39 32.55 8.89
C PHE A 450 -5.81 33.85 8.32
N ASP A 451 -4.79 34.38 8.99
CA ASP A 451 -4.08 35.59 8.61
C ASP A 451 -2.62 35.46 9.05
N ALA A 452 -1.74 35.05 8.13
CA ALA A 452 -0.34 34.76 8.44
C ALA A 452 0.41 35.99 8.99
N ASP A 453 -0.04 37.20 8.65
CA ASP A 453 0.59 38.46 9.03
C ASP A 453 0.11 39.00 10.38
N ASP A 454 -1.02 38.50 10.92
CA ASP A 454 -1.60 38.93 12.21
C ASP A 454 -1.87 37.74 13.15
N GLN A 455 -0.79 37.07 13.56
CA GLN A 455 -0.83 36.00 14.58
C GLN A 455 -1.48 36.46 15.88
N ALA A 456 -1.28 37.72 16.27
CA ALA A 456 -1.88 38.29 17.47
C ALA A 456 -3.41 38.36 17.37
N ALA A 457 -3.98 38.64 16.19
CA ALA A 457 -5.42 38.56 15.99
C ALA A 457 -5.94 37.13 16.06
N MET A 458 -5.23 36.15 15.50
CA MET A 458 -5.61 34.74 15.62
C MET A 458 -5.61 34.28 17.08
N ALA A 459 -4.57 34.63 17.84
CA ALA A 459 -4.47 34.41 19.29
C ALA A 459 -5.59 35.08 20.09
N ARG A 460 -6.01 36.30 19.72
CA ARG A 460 -7.16 36.97 20.35
C ARG A 460 -8.48 36.28 20.02
N ARG A 461 -8.67 35.84 18.77
CA ARG A 461 -9.92 35.21 18.30
C ARG A 461 -10.16 33.88 19.01
N ILE A 462 -9.14 33.03 19.17
CA ILE A 462 -9.31 31.71 19.82
C ILE A 462 -9.74 31.83 21.29
N LYS A 463 -9.35 32.91 21.97
CA LYS A 463 -9.77 33.20 23.36
C LYS A 463 -11.23 33.65 23.50
N ASP A 464 -11.88 34.06 22.40
CA ASP A 464 -13.28 34.50 22.40
C ASP A 464 -14.23 33.28 22.54
N PRO A 465 -14.96 33.15 23.67
CA PRO A 465 -15.84 32.01 23.93
C PRO A 465 -17.03 31.93 22.96
N ASP A 466 -17.53 33.06 22.45
CA ASP A 466 -18.65 33.09 21.50
C ASP A 466 -18.20 32.60 20.12
N ARG A 467 -16.93 32.85 19.76
CA ARG A 467 -16.34 32.27 18.54
C ARG A 467 -16.15 30.77 18.68
N ARG A 468 -15.59 30.29 19.81
CA ARG A 468 -15.41 28.86 20.04
C ARG A 468 -16.75 28.12 20.02
N THR A 469 -17.75 28.66 20.73
CA THR A 469 -19.11 28.07 20.75
C THR A 469 -19.70 27.95 19.35
N ARG A 470 -19.62 29.00 18.52
CA ARG A 470 -20.11 28.95 17.13
C ARG A 470 -19.37 27.93 16.27
N ALA A 471 -18.04 27.85 16.39
CA ALA A 471 -17.25 26.89 15.65
C ALA A 471 -17.55 25.45 16.09
N VAL A 472 -17.69 25.20 17.40
CA VAL A 472 -18.09 23.90 17.95
C VAL A 472 -19.46 23.49 17.43
N THR A 473 -20.44 24.39 17.41
CA THR A 473 -21.76 24.10 16.82
C THR A 473 -21.62 23.71 15.35
N ALA A 474 -20.86 24.47 14.56
CA ALA A 474 -20.65 24.17 13.15
C ALA A 474 -19.91 22.83 12.95
N LEU A 475 -18.89 22.52 13.76
CA LEU A 475 -18.17 21.25 13.69
C LEU A 475 -19.07 20.06 14.07
N LYS A 476 -19.95 20.19 15.07
CA LYS A 476 -20.93 19.15 15.41
C LYS A 476 -21.89 18.90 14.25
N THR A 477 -22.40 19.95 13.62
CA THR A 477 -23.24 19.84 12.42
C THR A 477 -22.49 19.19 11.25
N ALA A 478 -21.24 19.60 10.99
CA ALA A 478 -20.39 19.00 9.97
C ALA A 478 -20.16 17.51 10.21
N ARG A 479 -19.81 17.13 11.44
CA ARG A 479 -19.57 15.74 11.85
C ARG A 479 -20.81 14.86 11.64
N GLU A 480 -21.97 15.32 12.09
CA GLU A 480 -23.24 14.58 11.94
C GLU A 480 -23.63 14.42 10.47
N ALA A 481 -23.51 15.48 9.68
CA ALA A 481 -23.77 15.45 8.25
C ALA A 481 -22.76 14.57 7.50
N GLU A 482 -21.47 14.61 7.85
CA GLU A 482 -20.44 13.76 7.22
C GLU A 482 -20.65 12.29 7.58
N ALA A 483 -21.04 11.97 8.82
CA ALA A 483 -21.39 10.59 9.19
C ALA A 483 -22.61 10.06 8.41
N ALA A 484 -23.61 10.90 8.16
CA ALA A 484 -24.74 10.55 7.30
C ALA A 484 -24.31 10.40 5.83
N GLY A 485 -23.53 11.36 5.32
CA GLY A 485 -22.97 11.33 3.97
C GLY A 485 -22.15 10.08 3.71
N LEU A 486 -21.26 9.69 4.64
CA LEU A 486 -20.43 8.49 4.53
C LEU A 486 -21.27 7.20 4.45
N LYS A 487 -22.42 7.10 5.13
CA LYS A 487 -23.35 5.96 4.93
C LYS A 487 -23.88 5.91 3.51
N THR A 488 -24.22 7.06 2.95
CA THR A 488 -24.68 7.14 1.56
C THR A 488 -23.55 6.81 0.60
N LEU A 489 -22.33 7.32 0.84
CA LEU A 489 -21.15 6.98 0.04
C LEU A 489 -20.86 5.47 0.07
N ALA A 490 -21.07 4.79 1.20
CA ALA A 490 -20.90 3.34 1.30
C ALA A 490 -21.87 2.58 0.37
N LYS A 491 -23.15 2.95 0.38
CA LYS A 491 -24.15 2.40 -0.54
C LYS A 491 -23.76 2.66 -2.00
N THR A 492 -23.33 3.89 -2.31
CA THR A 492 -22.89 4.27 -3.66
C THR A 492 -21.67 3.47 -4.09
N ALA A 493 -20.66 3.29 -3.22
CA ALA A 493 -19.46 2.53 -3.51
C ALA A 493 -19.77 1.05 -3.79
N VAL A 494 -20.67 0.43 -3.00
CA VAL A 494 -21.14 -0.94 -3.23
C VAL A 494 -21.88 -1.05 -4.57
N ALA A 495 -22.76 -0.10 -4.90
CA ALA A 495 -23.45 -0.07 -6.19
C ALA A 495 -22.49 0.14 -7.38
N LEU A 496 -21.37 0.82 -7.15
CA LEU A 496 -20.27 0.96 -8.11
C LEU A 496 -19.39 -0.29 -8.23
N GLY A 497 -19.61 -1.31 -7.40
CA GLY A 497 -18.90 -2.60 -7.44
C GLY A 497 -17.71 -2.71 -6.48
N ALA A 498 -17.60 -1.83 -5.48
CA ALA A 498 -16.60 -1.98 -4.43
C ALA A 498 -16.87 -3.23 -3.58
N GLN A 499 -15.83 -4.02 -3.32
CA GLN A 499 -15.91 -5.23 -2.49
C GLN A 499 -15.37 -4.95 -1.07
N GLY A 500 -15.83 -5.73 -0.08
CA GLY A 500 -15.35 -5.60 1.31
C GLY A 500 -15.82 -4.33 2.04
N ILE A 501 -16.73 -3.56 1.44
CA ILE A 501 -17.32 -2.36 2.05
C ILE A 501 -18.67 -2.72 2.67
N ASP A 502 -18.81 -2.48 3.98
CA ASP A 502 -20.11 -2.52 4.64
C ASP A 502 -21.00 -1.39 4.11
N ALA A 503 -22.22 -1.70 3.65
CA ALA A 503 -23.17 -0.71 3.14
C ALA A 503 -23.71 0.23 4.24
N ASN A 504 -23.42 -0.02 5.52
CA ASN A 504 -23.76 0.86 6.63
C ASN A 504 -22.67 0.88 7.73
N PRO A 505 -21.45 1.37 7.42
CA PRO A 505 -20.29 1.26 8.33
C PRO A 505 -20.40 2.13 9.60
N PHE A 506 -21.43 2.98 9.68
CA PHE A 506 -21.58 4.00 10.71
C PHE A 506 -22.95 3.93 11.44
N ALA A 507 -23.65 2.79 11.37
CA ALA A 507 -24.93 2.58 12.06
C ALA A 507 -24.78 2.78 13.58
N ALA A 508 -25.61 3.63 14.18
CA ALA A 508 -25.50 3.96 15.60
C ALA A 508 -26.23 2.91 16.46
N GLU A 509 -25.47 2.00 17.07
CA GLU A 509 -25.63 1.65 18.49
C GLU A 509 -24.22 1.67 19.12
N VAL A 510 -24.07 2.43 20.22
CA VAL A 510 -22.81 2.67 20.96
C VAL A 510 -22.79 1.70 22.15
N PRO A 511 -21.69 1.00 22.49
CA PRO A 511 -20.39 1.64 22.71
C PRO A 511 -19.15 1.08 21.99
N ALA A 512 -18.39 2.06 21.45
CA ALA A 512 -17.08 2.13 20.78
C ALA A 512 -16.00 1.06 21.08
N PRO A 513 -14.87 1.06 20.33
CA PRO A 513 -14.65 1.39 18.90
C PRO A 513 -13.92 0.30 18.07
N GLY A 514 -14.57 -0.36 17.11
CA GLY A 514 -13.89 -1.28 16.19
C GLY A 514 -14.25 -1.16 14.72
N ALA A 515 -13.23 -1.04 13.86
CA ALA A 515 -13.37 -1.14 12.41
C ALA A 515 -12.12 -1.80 11.75
N PRO A 516 -12.27 -2.46 10.59
CA PRO A 516 -11.52 -3.65 10.19
C PRO A 516 -10.45 -3.42 9.10
N ALA A 517 -9.62 -4.44 8.89
CA ALA A 517 -8.54 -4.55 7.90
C ALA A 517 -9.00 -4.74 6.44
N VAL A 518 -8.11 -4.47 5.47
CA VAL A 518 -8.31 -4.62 4.01
C VAL A 518 -7.30 -5.63 3.44
N ASP A 519 -7.78 -6.41 2.47
CA ASP A 519 -7.16 -7.56 1.78
C ASP A 519 -6.13 -7.11 0.72
N HIS A 520 -4.97 -7.78 0.62
CA HIS A 520 -3.96 -7.55 -0.40
C HIS A 520 -3.79 -8.76 -1.31
N ALA A 521 -4.10 -8.58 -2.59
CA ALA A 521 -3.84 -9.53 -3.66
C ALA A 521 -2.33 -9.64 -3.96
N THR A 522 -1.86 -10.86 -4.17
CA THR A 522 -0.47 -11.25 -4.40
C THR A 522 -0.05 -11.07 -5.86
N GLU A 523 0.94 -10.20 -6.12
CA GLU A 523 1.78 -10.25 -7.33
C GLU A 523 3.14 -10.91 -6.99
N GLU A 524 3.57 -11.87 -7.81
CA GLU A 524 4.83 -12.61 -7.62
C GLU A 524 6.05 -11.69 -7.75
N MET A 525 6.56 -11.23 -6.60
CA MET A 525 7.89 -10.62 -6.48
C MET A 525 8.97 -11.70 -6.52
N THR A 526 10.01 -11.47 -7.32
CA THR A 526 11.23 -12.29 -7.31
C THR A 526 11.91 -12.18 -5.94
N VAL A 527 11.86 -13.26 -5.15
CA VAL A 527 12.44 -13.32 -3.79
C VAL A 527 13.97 -13.21 -3.88
N THR A 528 14.52 -12.07 -3.48
CA THR A 528 15.97 -11.89 -3.27
C THR A 528 16.39 -12.64 -2.01
N THR A 529 17.36 -13.55 -2.13
CA THR A 529 17.80 -14.39 -1.00
C THR A 529 18.71 -13.62 -0.04
N GLY A 530 18.84 -14.06 1.21
CA GLY A 530 19.74 -13.45 2.19
C GLY A 530 21.20 -13.44 1.73
N ALA A 531 21.61 -14.40 0.88
CA ALA A 531 22.95 -14.46 0.31
C ALA A 531 23.27 -13.26 -0.58
N ASP A 532 22.29 -12.77 -1.35
CA ASP A 532 22.42 -11.59 -2.21
C ASP A 532 22.52 -10.29 -1.41
N ARG A 533 22.11 -10.35 -0.14
CA ARG A 533 22.10 -9.24 0.81
C ARG A 533 23.36 -9.17 1.68
N VAL A 534 24.29 -10.13 1.55
CA VAL A 534 25.54 -10.12 2.33
C VAL A 534 26.48 -9.04 1.82
N LYS A 535 26.84 -8.10 2.69
CA LYS A 535 27.85 -7.08 2.44
C LYS A 535 29.15 -7.42 3.14
N ARG A 536 30.27 -7.09 2.49
CA ARG A 536 31.63 -7.19 3.02
C ARG A 536 32.37 -5.90 2.75
N GLU A 537 32.46 -5.05 3.77
CA GLU A 537 33.12 -3.75 3.66
C GLU A 537 33.81 -3.39 4.96
N ARG A 538 34.94 -2.67 4.87
CA ARG A 538 35.67 -2.10 6.03
C ARG A 538 35.97 -3.11 7.16
N GLY A 539 36.27 -4.36 6.80
CA GLY A 539 36.57 -5.43 7.78
C GLY A 539 35.36 -5.97 8.53
N LYS A 540 34.15 -5.83 7.96
CA LYS A 540 32.87 -6.29 8.53
C LYS A 540 32.09 -7.08 7.47
N VAL A 541 31.40 -8.14 7.93
CA VAL A 541 30.41 -8.88 7.14
C VAL A 541 29.04 -8.74 7.81
N TRP A 542 28.00 -8.41 7.05
CA TRP A 542 26.62 -8.31 7.57
C TRP A 542 25.57 -8.50 6.49
N ILE A 543 24.33 -8.80 6.90
CA ILE A 543 23.17 -8.88 6.03
C ILE A 543 22.48 -7.51 6.00
N GLU A 544 22.29 -6.95 4.81
CA GLU A 544 21.62 -5.66 4.59
C GLU A 544 20.13 -5.85 4.23
N GLY A 545 19.33 -4.78 4.35
CA GLY A 545 17.95 -4.77 3.86
C GLY A 545 16.93 -5.58 4.67
N MET A 546 17.23 -5.93 5.93
CA MET A 546 16.20 -6.42 6.87
C MET A 546 15.28 -5.29 7.31
N GLU A 547 14.00 -5.61 7.45
CA GLU A 547 13.01 -4.70 8.03
C GLU A 547 13.33 -4.40 9.50
N LYS A 548 12.77 -3.31 10.01
CA LYS A 548 12.89 -2.97 11.43
C LYS A 548 12.08 -3.99 12.23
N VAL A 549 12.76 -4.66 13.15
CA VAL A 549 12.14 -5.56 14.13
C VAL A 549 11.87 -4.71 15.37
N ASN A 550 10.63 -4.31 15.62
CA ASN A 550 10.28 -3.46 16.77
C ASN A 550 8.82 -3.60 17.22
N TRP A 551 8.45 -2.81 18.24
CA TRP A 551 7.09 -2.72 18.81
C TRP A 551 6.00 -2.16 17.86
N GLY A 552 6.22 -2.04 16.54
CA GLY A 552 5.19 -1.54 15.62
C GLY A 552 4.72 -0.11 15.90
N GLY A 553 5.53 0.69 16.61
CA GLY A 553 5.24 2.09 16.95
C GLY A 553 4.44 2.32 18.23
N SER A 554 3.87 1.28 18.88
CA SER A 554 3.18 1.44 20.17
C SER A 554 3.22 0.17 21.03
N PHE A 555 3.04 0.31 22.34
CA PHE A 555 2.99 -0.85 23.26
C PHE A 555 1.87 -1.85 22.93
N PHE A 556 0.79 -1.44 22.26
CA PHE A 556 -0.34 -2.30 21.91
C PHE A 556 -0.32 -2.80 20.46
N ALA A 557 0.62 -2.32 19.63
CA ALA A 557 0.85 -2.77 18.26
C ALA A 557 2.06 -3.73 18.15
N ARG A 558 2.46 -4.29 19.29
CA ARG A 558 3.64 -5.13 19.42
C ARG A 558 3.48 -6.51 18.82
N GLU A 559 4.27 -6.79 17.80
CA GLU A 559 4.47 -8.14 17.30
C GLU A 559 5.20 -9.01 18.34
N ASP A 560 5.05 -10.31 18.31
CA ASP A 560 5.84 -11.21 19.14
C ASP A 560 7.30 -11.18 18.67
N SER A 561 8.24 -10.97 19.60
CA SER A 561 9.64 -10.74 19.25
C SER A 561 10.28 -11.96 18.57
N GLN A 562 9.96 -13.17 19.03
CA GLN A 562 10.45 -14.39 18.41
C GLN A 562 9.92 -14.52 16.99
N ALA A 563 8.60 -14.37 16.81
CA ALA A 563 7.96 -14.54 15.52
C ALA A 563 8.41 -13.47 14.51
N ARG A 564 8.56 -12.21 14.94
CA ARG A 564 9.08 -11.13 14.09
C ARG A 564 10.52 -11.38 13.66
N CYS A 565 11.39 -11.79 14.58
CA CYS A 565 12.76 -12.19 14.24
C CYS A 565 12.76 -13.39 13.26
N LEU A 566 11.84 -14.34 13.46
CA LEU A 566 11.69 -15.52 12.60
C LEU A 566 11.22 -15.17 11.19
N VAL A 567 10.30 -14.23 11.01
CA VAL A 567 9.89 -13.72 9.69
C VAL A 567 11.11 -13.25 8.90
N GLU A 568 11.94 -12.39 9.49
CA GLU A 568 13.13 -11.85 8.81
C GLU A 568 14.17 -12.92 8.51
N ALA A 569 14.37 -13.86 9.43
CA ALA A 569 15.31 -14.96 9.22
C ALA A 569 14.83 -15.93 8.13
N LEU A 570 13.53 -16.26 8.09
CA LEU A 570 12.92 -17.11 7.07
C LEU A 570 12.97 -16.48 5.68
N ARG A 571 12.70 -15.17 5.58
CA ARG A 571 12.88 -14.39 4.34
C ARG A 571 14.32 -14.44 3.84
N CYS A 572 15.28 -14.32 4.75
CA CYS A 572 16.69 -14.48 4.41
C CYS A 572 17.05 -15.90 3.97
N ALA A 573 16.40 -16.91 4.54
CA ALA A 573 16.52 -18.31 4.11
C ALA A 573 15.76 -18.62 2.80
N GLY A 574 15.08 -17.63 2.19
CA GLY A 574 14.41 -17.77 0.90
C GLY A 574 12.93 -18.16 0.99
N HIS A 575 12.32 -18.09 2.16
CA HIS A 575 10.88 -18.30 2.33
C HIS A 575 10.13 -16.98 2.23
N ASP A 576 9.11 -16.93 1.37
CA ASP A 576 8.14 -15.83 1.37
C ASP A 576 7.08 -16.09 2.43
N VAL A 577 7.14 -15.32 3.53
CA VAL A 577 6.27 -15.49 4.69
C VAL A 577 5.85 -14.12 5.25
N THR A 578 4.61 -14.06 5.73
CA THR A 578 4.10 -12.94 6.55
C THR A 578 4.16 -13.26 8.05
N TYR A 579 4.04 -12.23 8.88
CA TYR A 579 3.98 -12.39 10.34
C TYR A 579 2.79 -13.27 10.78
N ALA A 580 1.60 -13.04 10.24
CA ALA A 580 0.42 -13.87 10.54
C ALA A 580 0.60 -15.33 10.12
N GLU A 581 1.30 -15.61 9.02
CA GLU A 581 1.63 -17.00 8.64
C GLU A 581 2.58 -17.65 9.63
N VAL A 582 3.63 -16.96 10.07
CA VAL A 582 4.56 -17.49 11.08
C VAL A 582 3.85 -17.75 12.40
N MET A 583 3.03 -16.81 12.86
CA MET A 583 2.22 -16.96 14.08
C MET A 583 1.18 -18.08 13.96
N GLY A 584 0.52 -18.21 12.81
CA GLY A 584 -0.55 -19.17 12.57
C GLY A 584 -0.07 -20.61 12.36
N LEU A 585 0.99 -20.81 11.55
CA LEU A 585 1.55 -22.14 11.28
C LEU A 585 2.30 -22.72 12.47
N SER A 586 2.87 -21.85 13.32
CA SER A 586 3.46 -22.30 14.58
C SER A 586 2.41 -22.69 15.62
N GLY A 587 1.20 -22.14 15.50
CA GLY A 587 0.15 -22.24 16.51
C GLY A 587 0.26 -21.18 17.61
N ALA A 588 1.30 -20.32 17.57
CA ALA A 588 1.50 -19.25 18.55
C ALA A 588 0.34 -18.24 18.56
N ALA A 589 -0.29 -18.01 17.39
CA ALA A 589 -1.47 -17.14 17.27
C ALA A 589 -2.65 -17.56 18.17
N PHE A 590 -2.78 -18.87 18.45
CA PHE A 590 -3.85 -19.44 19.28
C PHE A 590 -3.44 -19.58 20.75
N LYS A 591 -2.15 -19.43 21.06
CA LYS A 591 -1.64 -19.61 22.42
C LYS A 591 -2.16 -18.51 23.34
N LEU A 592 -2.50 -18.90 24.56
CA LEU A 592 -2.52 -18.04 25.73
C LEU A 592 -1.90 -18.82 26.88
N THR A 593 -0.88 -18.25 27.51
CA THR A 593 -0.26 -18.79 28.72
C THR A 593 -0.24 -17.72 29.79
N MET A 594 -0.39 -18.16 31.05
CA MET A 594 -0.44 -17.23 32.18
C MET A 594 0.13 -17.87 33.43
N ALA A 595 0.88 -17.10 34.21
CA ALA A 595 1.29 -17.52 35.56
C ALA A 595 0.17 -17.11 36.54
N PRO A 596 -0.06 -17.84 37.64
CA PRO A 596 -1.10 -17.48 38.60
C PRO A 596 -0.99 -16.06 39.16
N ASN A 597 0.23 -15.50 39.22
CA ASN A 597 0.54 -14.14 39.66
C ASN A 597 0.72 -13.14 38.49
N LEU A 598 0.27 -13.49 37.29
CA LEU A 598 0.40 -12.69 36.07
C LEU A 598 1.84 -12.33 35.69
N HIS A 599 2.83 -13.12 36.10
CA HIS A 599 4.24 -12.84 35.82
C HIS A 599 4.56 -12.99 34.32
N VAL A 600 5.25 -11.99 33.76
CA VAL A 600 5.54 -11.85 32.33
C VAL A 600 6.29 -13.05 31.71
N ALA A 601 7.18 -13.67 32.48
CA ALA A 601 8.12 -14.68 31.96
C ALA A 601 7.47 -15.92 31.34
N VAL A 602 6.19 -16.23 31.60
CA VAL A 602 5.53 -17.41 31.01
C VAL A 602 4.67 -17.11 29.79
N ILE A 603 4.58 -15.84 29.38
CA ILE A 603 3.72 -15.40 28.27
C ILE A 603 4.44 -15.39 26.92
N HIS A 604 5.75 -15.18 26.92
CA HIS A 604 6.54 -15.14 25.68
C HIS A 604 6.31 -16.38 24.81
N SER A 605 6.31 -16.21 23.48
CA SER A 605 5.88 -17.25 22.53
C SER A 605 6.72 -18.54 22.63
N GLU A 606 7.97 -18.46 23.07
CA GLU A 606 8.82 -19.64 23.31
C GLU A 606 8.31 -20.56 24.42
N MET A 607 7.59 -20.00 25.39
CA MET A 607 7.19 -20.75 26.57
C MET A 607 6.06 -21.71 26.25
N GLY A 608 6.31 -23.00 26.46
CA GLY A 608 5.31 -24.05 26.34
C GLY A 608 5.10 -24.59 24.93
N MET A 609 5.97 -24.24 23.98
CA MET A 609 5.95 -24.71 22.59
C MET A 609 7.32 -25.29 22.19
N ASP A 610 7.34 -26.31 21.33
CA ASP A 610 8.57 -26.87 20.77
C ASP A 610 8.91 -26.18 19.44
N TRP A 611 9.55 -25.01 19.54
CA TRP A 611 9.91 -24.23 18.36
C TRP A 611 10.92 -24.92 17.45
N THR A 612 11.78 -25.78 17.99
CA THR A 612 12.74 -26.55 17.18
C THR A 612 12.00 -27.52 16.25
N GLU A 613 11.02 -28.28 16.79
CA GLU A 613 10.17 -29.15 15.97
C GLU A 613 9.34 -28.34 14.97
N ILE A 614 8.67 -27.28 15.43
CA ILE A 614 7.76 -26.48 14.61
C ILE A 614 8.50 -25.87 13.42
N VAL A 615 9.63 -25.20 13.67
CA VAL A 615 10.37 -24.51 12.60
C VAL A 615 10.93 -25.50 11.59
N SER A 616 11.44 -26.63 12.07
CA SER A 616 11.93 -27.71 11.22
C SER A 616 10.82 -28.34 10.39
N ARG A 617 9.65 -28.58 10.96
CA ARG A 617 8.53 -29.20 10.25
C ARG A 617 7.96 -28.25 9.19
N VAL A 618 7.62 -27.01 9.59
CA VAL A 618 6.86 -26.09 8.74
C VAL A 618 7.72 -25.51 7.62
N TRP A 619 8.96 -25.13 7.91
CA TRP A 619 9.82 -24.44 6.95
C TRP A 619 11.01 -25.29 6.48
N GLY A 620 11.26 -26.48 7.06
CA GLY A 620 12.41 -27.28 6.67
C GLY A 620 13.73 -26.65 7.10
N VAL A 621 13.70 -25.82 8.14
CA VAL A 621 14.88 -25.10 8.66
C VAL A 621 15.25 -25.68 10.02
N GLU A 622 16.49 -26.14 10.18
CA GLU A 622 16.99 -26.58 11.47
C GLU A 622 17.13 -25.35 12.37
N TYR A 623 16.49 -25.41 13.54
CA TYR A 623 16.51 -24.37 14.54
C TYR A 623 17.17 -24.88 15.81
N GLU A 624 18.46 -24.61 15.94
CA GLU A 624 19.24 -25.00 17.11
C GLU A 624 19.01 -23.99 18.24
N TRP A 625 18.08 -24.34 19.12
CA TRP A 625 17.71 -23.59 20.30
C TRP A 625 18.87 -23.54 21.31
N GLU A 626 19.15 -22.36 21.88
CA GLU A 626 20.20 -22.18 22.91
C GLU A 626 21.56 -22.75 22.49
N ALA A 627 21.89 -22.69 21.19
CA ALA A 627 23.11 -23.25 20.63
C ALA A 627 24.39 -22.75 21.33
N ILE A 628 24.37 -21.50 21.82
CA ILE A 628 25.51 -20.87 22.48
C ILE A 628 25.03 -20.17 23.75
N ASP A 629 25.45 -20.67 24.93
CA ASP A 629 25.31 -19.95 26.20
C ASP A 629 26.26 -18.74 26.19
N LEU A 630 25.73 -17.53 26.40
CA LEU A 630 26.46 -16.26 26.31
C LEU A 630 26.96 -15.77 27.68
N SER A 631 26.86 -16.59 28.73
CA SER A 631 27.38 -16.24 30.05
C SER A 631 28.88 -16.56 30.17
N ASN A 632 29.65 -15.58 30.65
CA ASN A 632 31.08 -15.79 30.94
C ASN A 632 31.31 -16.85 32.03
N GLU A 633 30.34 -17.06 32.93
CA GLU A 633 30.43 -18.03 34.01
C GLU A 633 30.32 -19.47 33.49
N LYS A 634 29.33 -19.76 32.63
CA LYS A 634 29.11 -21.12 32.12
C LYS A 634 29.92 -21.43 30.88
N ASN A 635 30.20 -20.43 30.05
CA ASN A 635 30.93 -20.60 28.79
C ASN A 635 31.98 -19.49 28.56
N PRO A 636 33.15 -19.52 29.21
CA PRO A 636 34.20 -18.50 29.01
C PRO A 636 34.68 -18.34 27.56
N GLY A 637 34.38 -19.32 26.69
CA GLY A 637 34.72 -19.33 25.27
C GLY A 637 33.59 -18.83 24.34
N TRP A 638 32.44 -18.42 24.87
CA TRP A 638 31.23 -18.12 24.09
C TRP A 638 31.50 -17.11 22.98
N ARG A 639 32.33 -16.09 23.21
CA ARG A 639 32.59 -15.04 22.21
C ARG A 639 33.24 -15.60 20.94
N ARG A 640 34.16 -16.55 21.09
CA ARG A 640 34.80 -17.22 19.96
C ARG A 640 33.79 -18.09 19.20
N GLN A 641 32.92 -18.78 19.95
CA GLN A 641 31.86 -19.61 19.36
C GLN A 641 30.83 -18.77 18.61
N LEU A 642 30.39 -17.65 19.20
CA LEU A 642 29.44 -16.72 18.58
C LEU A 642 30.03 -16.05 17.35
N HIS A 643 31.29 -15.62 17.41
CA HIS A 643 31.99 -15.09 16.24
C HIS A 643 32.09 -16.12 15.11
N GLN A 644 32.48 -17.36 15.42
CA GLN A 644 32.53 -18.44 14.44
C GLN A 644 31.14 -18.71 13.83
N ALA A 645 30.10 -18.81 14.65
CA ALA A 645 28.73 -19.02 14.19
C ALA A 645 28.22 -17.84 13.35
N ALA A 646 28.56 -16.60 13.71
CA ALA A 646 28.25 -15.41 12.94
C ALA A 646 28.94 -15.44 11.57
N VAL A 647 30.24 -15.71 11.51
CA VAL A 647 31.00 -15.83 10.24
C VAL A 647 30.37 -16.90 9.35
N ASP A 648 30.04 -18.06 9.91
CA ASP A 648 29.49 -19.18 9.15
C ASP A 648 28.07 -18.90 8.66
N SER A 649 27.19 -18.38 9.52
CA SER A 649 25.77 -18.18 9.18
C SER A 649 25.52 -16.90 8.38
N VAL A 650 26.01 -15.75 8.87
CA VAL A 650 25.88 -14.46 8.18
C VAL A 650 26.58 -14.49 6.84
N GLY A 651 27.72 -15.19 6.73
CA GLY A 651 28.42 -15.38 5.47
C GLY A 651 27.57 -16.08 4.39
N ARG A 652 26.53 -16.83 4.78
CA ARG A 652 25.54 -17.45 3.88
C ARG A 652 24.23 -16.67 3.79
N GLY A 653 24.15 -15.50 4.42
CA GLY A 653 22.97 -14.66 4.40
C GLY A 653 21.92 -14.95 5.47
N ILE A 654 22.22 -15.78 6.49
CA ILE A 654 21.23 -16.17 7.51
C ILE A 654 21.61 -15.56 8.87
N PRO A 655 20.74 -14.75 9.51
CA PRO A 655 21.03 -14.17 10.81
C PRO A 655 21.01 -15.21 11.94
N LEU A 656 21.63 -14.86 13.06
CA LEU A 656 21.49 -15.57 14.33
C LEU A 656 20.48 -14.85 15.22
N PHE A 657 19.95 -15.57 16.20
CA PHE A 657 19.05 -15.04 17.21
C PHE A 657 19.81 -14.88 18.51
N TYR A 658 19.49 -13.87 19.31
CA TYR A 658 19.94 -13.80 20.69
C TYR A 658 18.85 -13.23 21.60
N MET A 659 18.87 -13.64 22.87
CA MET A 659 17.86 -13.29 23.87
C MET A 659 18.48 -12.43 24.98
N ASP A 660 17.94 -11.23 25.22
CA ASP A 660 18.33 -10.31 26.30
C ASP A 660 17.12 -9.69 27.01
N GLY A 661 16.06 -10.49 27.16
CA GLY A 661 14.74 -10.08 27.66
C GLY A 661 13.71 -10.00 26.54
N GLU A 662 14.15 -9.73 25.30
CA GLU A 662 13.39 -9.96 24.08
C GLU A 662 14.26 -10.71 23.05
N TRP A 663 13.63 -11.26 22.02
CA TRP A 663 14.36 -11.85 20.89
C TRP A 663 14.92 -10.78 19.98
N ASN A 664 16.17 -10.94 19.56
CA ASN A 664 16.86 -10.01 18.69
C ASN A 664 17.61 -10.76 17.58
N LEU A 665 18.02 -10.04 16.53
CA LEU A 665 18.82 -10.60 15.45
C LEU A 665 20.29 -10.13 15.53
N LEU A 666 21.22 -11.08 15.43
CA LEU A 666 22.62 -10.83 15.13
C LEU A 666 22.83 -11.07 13.64
N VAL A 667 23.12 -10.00 12.93
CA VAL A 667 23.07 -9.93 11.46
C VAL A 667 24.44 -9.67 10.84
N GLY A 668 25.48 -9.53 11.65
CA GLY A 668 26.84 -9.34 11.18
C GLY A 668 27.90 -9.40 12.27
N CYS A 669 29.16 -9.39 11.83
CA CYS A 669 30.33 -9.35 12.71
C CYS A 669 31.52 -8.67 12.03
N ARG A 670 32.45 -8.18 12.84
CA ARG A 670 33.77 -7.75 12.36
C ARG A 670 34.68 -8.95 12.14
N GLU A 671 35.50 -8.91 11.09
CA GLU A 671 36.39 -9.99 10.69
C GLU A 671 37.45 -10.31 11.76
N ASP A 672 37.85 -9.31 12.53
CA ASP A 672 38.81 -9.44 13.65
C ASP A 672 38.17 -9.93 14.97
N GLY A 673 36.84 -10.13 14.99
CA GLY A 673 36.08 -10.53 16.18
C GLY A 673 35.91 -9.43 17.24
N SER A 674 36.23 -8.18 16.91
CA SER A 674 36.14 -7.06 17.85
C SER A 674 34.70 -6.64 18.14
N GLY A 675 33.74 -6.96 17.27
CA GLY A 675 32.34 -6.57 17.48
C GLY A 675 31.33 -7.29 16.58
N PHE A 676 30.06 -7.11 16.92
CA PHE A 676 28.91 -7.69 16.24
C PHE A 676 27.99 -6.59 15.69
N VAL A 677 27.19 -6.94 14.69
CA VAL A 677 26.15 -6.08 14.10
C VAL A 677 24.82 -6.72 14.43
N CYS A 678 23.93 -5.96 15.05
CA CYS A 678 22.67 -6.45 15.57
C CYS A 678 21.51 -5.63 15.03
N ARG A 679 20.34 -6.26 14.98
CA ARG A 679 19.03 -5.64 14.82
C ARG A 679 18.22 -5.95 16.08
N PRO A 680 18.23 -5.04 17.07
CA PRO A 680 17.51 -5.25 18.32
C PRO A 680 16.00 -5.05 18.13
N TYR A 681 15.20 -5.83 18.86
CA TYR A 681 13.74 -5.75 18.86
C TYR A 681 13.23 -4.57 19.69
N ALA A 682 13.75 -4.39 20.92
CA ALA A 682 13.39 -3.26 21.77
C ALA A 682 14.53 -2.21 21.80
N GLY A 683 14.32 -1.04 21.20
CA GLY A 683 15.36 0.00 21.16
C GLY A 683 14.84 1.41 20.88
N HIS A 684 14.46 2.14 21.93
CA HIS A 684 14.01 3.54 21.87
C HIS A 684 15.09 4.57 21.49
N LYS A 685 16.24 4.17 20.91
CA LYS A 685 17.36 5.09 20.62
C LYS A 685 18.19 4.80 19.36
N ALA A 686 17.92 3.72 18.62
CA ALA A 686 18.71 3.40 17.42
C ALA A 686 17.79 2.96 16.27
N ASP A 687 17.49 3.88 15.37
CA ASP A 687 16.88 3.58 14.08
C ASP A 687 17.94 2.98 13.14
N GLY A 688 18.31 1.71 13.35
CA GLY A 688 19.40 1.15 12.54
C GLY A 688 19.98 -0.19 12.98
N TYR A 689 20.95 -0.64 12.19
CA TYR A 689 21.87 -1.70 12.59
C TYR A 689 22.73 -1.15 13.73
N VAL A 690 22.79 -1.87 14.84
CA VAL A 690 23.59 -1.48 16.01
C VAL A 690 24.92 -2.23 15.97
N GLU A 691 26.04 -1.51 16.00
CA GLU A 691 27.36 -2.11 16.19
C GLU A 691 27.67 -2.22 17.68
N MET A 692 28.06 -3.41 18.12
CA MET A 692 28.35 -3.73 19.51
C MET A 692 29.82 -4.13 19.67
N GLU A 693 30.64 -3.23 20.22
CA GLU A 693 32.10 -3.39 20.33
C GLU A 693 32.59 -3.84 21.73
N GLU A 694 31.92 -3.47 22.83
CA GLU A 694 32.38 -3.73 24.22
C GLU A 694 31.42 -4.58 25.07
N PRO A 695 31.92 -5.37 26.06
CA PRO A 695 31.10 -6.28 26.88
C PRO A 695 30.19 -5.60 27.91
N LYS A 696 30.22 -4.27 28.00
CA LYS A 696 29.25 -3.48 28.80
C LYS A 696 28.07 -2.97 27.97
N GLY A 697 28.03 -3.26 26.66
CA GLY A 697 26.86 -3.06 25.82
C GLY A 697 26.01 -4.33 25.79
N PHE A 698 24.69 -4.14 25.85
CA PHE A 698 23.55 -5.07 25.64
C PHE A 698 23.85 -6.59 25.47
N LEU A 699 24.70 -7.02 24.52
CA LEU A 699 25.11 -8.43 24.37
C LEU A 699 25.75 -9.08 25.63
N GLY A 700 26.35 -8.31 26.53
CA GLY A 700 26.88 -8.83 27.80
C GLY A 700 25.81 -9.27 28.81
N GLU A 701 24.56 -8.85 28.60
CA GLU A 701 23.39 -9.24 29.39
C GLU A 701 22.52 -10.30 28.68
N ALA A 702 22.86 -10.64 27.43
CA ALA A 702 22.18 -11.69 26.67
C ALA A 702 22.46 -13.07 27.29
N TRP A 703 21.46 -13.94 27.29
CA TRP A 703 21.51 -15.23 27.95
C TRP A 703 22.07 -16.31 27.03
N PHE A 704 21.61 -16.33 25.78
CA PHE A 704 22.01 -17.32 24.78
C PHE A 704 21.83 -16.79 23.36
N ALA A 705 22.43 -17.49 22.40
CA ALA A 705 22.16 -17.34 20.98
C ALA A 705 21.66 -18.65 20.36
N SER A 706 20.71 -18.54 19.44
CA SER A 706 20.17 -19.66 18.65
C SER A 706 20.58 -19.52 17.19
N VAL A 707 20.79 -20.66 16.51
CA VAL A 707 21.30 -20.71 15.13
C VAL A 707 20.27 -21.36 14.22
N LEU A 708 20.06 -20.77 13.04
CA LEU A 708 19.26 -21.38 11.97
C LEU A 708 20.18 -21.94 10.91
N ARG A 709 19.86 -23.14 10.43
CA ARG A 709 20.53 -23.75 9.28
C ARG A 709 19.48 -24.22 8.29
N PRO A 710 19.69 -24.02 6.98
CA PRO A 710 18.87 -24.70 5.98
C PRO A 710 18.92 -26.19 6.25
N ALA A 711 17.78 -26.81 6.45
CA ALA A 711 17.66 -28.24 6.65
C ALA A 711 16.78 -28.84 5.55
N GLY A 712 16.29 -30.05 5.76
CA GLY A 712 15.58 -30.84 4.76
C GLY A 712 14.31 -30.18 4.20
N ARG A 713 13.51 -30.99 3.50
CA ARG A 713 12.28 -30.50 2.86
C ARG A 713 11.21 -30.21 3.93
N PRO A 714 10.51 -29.05 3.88
CA PRO A 714 9.35 -28.80 4.74
C PRO A 714 8.26 -29.85 4.54
N ALA A 715 7.42 -30.02 5.57
CA ALA A 715 6.20 -30.81 5.47
C ALA A 715 5.24 -30.22 4.43
N ASP A 716 4.23 -31.01 4.03
CA ASP A 716 3.21 -30.50 3.14
C ASP A 716 2.49 -29.30 3.76
N ARG A 717 2.13 -28.30 2.95
CA ARG A 717 1.51 -27.06 3.45
C ARG A 717 0.15 -27.35 4.08
N ARG A 718 -0.65 -28.25 3.49
CA ARG A 718 -1.95 -28.64 4.01
C ARG A 718 -1.78 -29.34 5.37
N GLU A 719 -0.82 -30.26 5.46
CA GLU A 719 -0.46 -30.95 6.71
C GLU A 719 -0.03 -29.95 7.80
N SER A 720 0.78 -28.95 7.44
CA SER A 720 1.24 -27.93 8.37
C SER A 720 0.09 -27.07 8.92
N VAL A 721 -0.88 -26.72 8.07
CA VAL A 721 -2.08 -26.00 8.51
C VAL A 721 -2.93 -26.86 9.45
N VAL A 722 -3.21 -28.11 9.07
CA VAL A 722 -3.99 -29.04 9.92
C VAL A 722 -3.31 -29.21 11.28
N ARG A 723 -1.99 -29.41 11.30
CA ARG A 723 -1.24 -29.57 12.54
C ARG A 723 -1.25 -28.30 13.40
N SER A 724 -1.24 -27.11 12.80
CA SER A 724 -1.30 -25.85 13.56
C SER A 724 -2.67 -25.60 14.17
N LEU A 725 -3.76 -25.99 13.48
CA LEU A 725 -5.12 -25.99 14.02
C LEU A 725 -5.25 -26.96 15.20
N GLN A 726 -4.72 -28.19 15.06
CA GLN A 726 -4.67 -29.17 16.15
C GLN A 726 -3.89 -28.63 17.36
N ALA A 727 -2.73 -28.00 17.13
CA ALA A 727 -1.94 -27.37 18.19
C ALA A 727 -2.73 -26.25 18.89
N GLY A 728 -3.52 -25.47 18.15
CA GLY A 728 -4.41 -24.46 18.74
C GLY A 728 -5.44 -25.06 19.71
N VAL A 729 -6.10 -26.16 19.30
CA VAL A 729 -7.05 -26.90 20.17
C VAL A 729 -6.34 -27.50 21.39
N GLU A 730 -5.17 -28.12 21.18
CA GLU A 730 -4.34 -28.69 22.25
C GLU A 730 -3.97 -27.61 23.28
N LEU A 731 -3.46 -26.46 22.83
CA LEU A 731 -3.04 -25.34 23.71
C LEU A 731 -4.23 -24.70 24.44
N ALA A 732 -5.41 -24.60 23.82
CA ALA A 732 -6.60 -24.06 24.45
C ALA A 732 -7.09 -24.89 25.65
N ARG A 733 -6.89 -26.21 25.59
CA ARG A 733 -7.40 -27.18 26.58
C ARG A 733 -6.31 -27.83 27.43
N ARG A 734 -5.03 -27.47 27.22
CA ARG A 734 -3.90 -28.10 27.91
C ARG A 734 -4.03 -27.93 29.44
N PRO A 735 -3.85 -29.00 30.22
CA PRO A 735 -3.76 -28.89 31.68
C PRO A 735 -2.62 -27.96 32.12
N ALA A 736 -2.74 -27.37 33.30
CA ALA A 736 -1.65 -26.65 33.95
C ALA A 736 -0.38 -27.52 34.07
N GLU A 737 0.80 -26.88 34.08
CA GLU A 737 2.05 -27.59 34.39
C GLU A 737 2.01 -28.17 35.82
N GLU A 738 2.73 -29.27 36.05
CA GLU A 738 2.67 -30.02 37.32
C GLU A 738 3.05 -29.18 38.55
N ASP A 739 3.91 -28.18 38.38
CA ASP A 739 4.33 -27.25 39.43
C ASP A 739 3.35 -26.09 39.64
N GLY A 740 2.29 -26.00 38.82
CA GLY A 740 1.31 -24.92 38.82
C GLY A 740 1.84 -23.58 38.34
N GLY A 741 3.07 -23.54 37.80
CA GLY A 741 3.75 -22.31 37.38
C GLY A 741 3.18 -21.69 36.11
N ARG A 742 2.56 -22.50 35.25
CA ARG A 742 1.99 -22.08 33.96
C ARG A 742 0.63 -22.70 33.68
N LEU A 743 -0.32 -21.83 33.36
CA LEU A 743 -1.66 -22.16 32.92
C LEU A 743 -1.78 -21.92 31.41
N TYR A 744 -2.69 -22.64 30.77
CA TYR A 744 -2.89 -22.59 29.32
C TYR A 744 -4.35 -22.29 28.97
N GLY A 745 -4.54 -21.60 27.85
CA GLY A 745 -5.83 -21.44 27.18
C GLY A 745 -6.94 -20.97 28.11
N PHE A 746 -8.00 -21.74 28.22
CA PHE A 746 -9.17 -21.38 29.02
C PHE A 746 -8.86 -21.23 30.53
N GLN A 747 -8.00 -22.08 31.08
CA GLN A 747 -7.57 -21.98 32.48
C GLN A 747 -6.73 -20.71 32.74
N ALA A 748 -5.97 -20.27 31.72
CA ALA A 748 -5.22 -19.02 31.80
C ALA A 748 -6.16 -17.80 31.87
N TYR A 749 -7.23 -17.75 31.06
CA TYR A 749 -8.28 -16.72 31.19
C TYR A 749 -8.94 -16.75 32.57
N GLU A 750 -9.34 -17.93 33.04
CA GLU A 750 -10.02 -18.08 34.34
C GLU A 750 -9.17 -17.55 35.49
N ALA A 751 -7.87 -17.88 35.51
CA ALA A 751 -6.95 -17.36 36.52
C ALA A 751 -6.71 -15.86 36.38
N TRP A 752 -6.67 -15.34 35.16
CA TRP A 752 -6.52 -13.89 34.91
C TRP A 752 -7.73 -13.12 35.42
N ILE A 753 -8.95 -13.56 35.09
CA ILE A 753 -10.21 -13.00 35.61
C ILE A 753 -10.20 -13.03 37.14
N ALA A 754 -9.84 -14.17 37.74
CA ALA A 754 -9.78 -14.31 39.19
C ALA A 754 -8.77 -13.35 39.84
N ALA A 755 -7.60 -13.14 39.21
CA ALA A 755 -6.58 -12.22 39.70
C ALA A 755 -7.08 -10.76 39.72
N LEU A 756 -7.82 -10.36 38.69
CA LEU A 756 -8.42 -9.02 38.56
C LEU A 756 -9.54 -8.79 39.58
N GLU A 757 -10.44 -9.77 39.75
CA GLU A 757 -11.59 -9.67 40.65
C GLU A 757 -11.19 -9.69 42.13
N GLN A 758 -10.16 -10.46 42.48
CA GLN A 758 -9.71 -10.61 43.87
C GLN A 758 -8.71 -9.52 44.30
N ASP A 759 -8.30 -8.64 43.38
CA ASP A 759 -7.25 -7.64 43.59
C ASP A 759 -6.01 -8.22 44.28
N ARG A 760 -5.51 -9.34 43.71
CA ARG A 760 -4.41 -10.05 44.34
C ARG A 760 -3.17 -9.16 44.39
N GLN A 761 -2.63 -8.97 45.59
CA GLN A 761 -1.49 -8.07 45.82
C GLN A 761 -0.18 -8.58 45.21
N ASP A 762 -0.09 -9.87 44.92
CA ASP A 762 1.05 -10.49 44.26
C ASP A 762 0.93 -10.50 42.73
N ALA A 763 -0.15 -9.97 42.15
CA ALA A 763 -0.33 -9.87 40.71
C ALA A 763 0.63 -8.85 40.09
N SER A 764 1.37 -9.27 39.07
CA SER A 764 2.25 -8.40 38.30
C SER A 764 1.44 -7.53 37.34
N LYS A 765 1.37 -6.23 37.64
CA LYS A 765 0.66 -5.24 36.81
C LYS A 765 1.33 -5.03 35.45
N HIS A 766 2.66 -5.08 35.43
CA HIS A 766 3.43 -5.11 34.19
C HIS A 766 3.07 -6.34 33.37
N GLY A 767 3.12 -7.53 33.99
CA GLY A 767 2.84 -8.77 33.29
C GLY A 767 1.39 -8.87 32.83
N ASN A 768 0.44 -8.29 33.57
CA ASN A 768 -0.94 -8.08 33.12
C ASN A 768 -1.01 -7.27 31.81
N ALA A 769 -0.45 -6.06 31.79
CA ALA A 769 -0.46 -5.21 30.60
C ALA A 769 0.29 -5.85 29.41
N PHE A 770 1.42 -6.51 29.68
CA PHE A 770 2.20 -7.24 28.68
C PHE A 770 1.39 -8.39 28.07
N SER A 771 0.72 -9.19 28.90
CA SER A 771 -0.15 -10.27 28.44
C SER A 771 -1.31 -9.74 27.63
N TYR A 772 -1.91 -8.63 28.07
CA TYR A 772 -3.03 -7.99 27.40
C TYR A 772 -2.63 -7.60 25.97
N SER A 773 -1.48 -6.96 25.83
CA SER A 773 -0.94 -6.58 24.53
C SER A 773 -0.55 -7.76 23.64
N GLN A 774 0.00 -8.85 24.20
CA GLN A 774 0.33 -10.05 23.42
C GLN A 774 -0.91 -10.78 22.94
N LEU A 775 -1.93 -10.90 23.79
CA LEU A 775 -3.19 -11.55 23.42
C LEU A 775 -3.87 -10.78 22.28
N LEU A 776 -3.84 -9.45 22.34
CA LEU A 776 -4.38 -8.58 21.29
C LEU A 776 -3.76 -8.93 19.93
N THR A 777 -2.44 -8.83 19.80
CA THR A 777 -1.77 -9.02 18.50
C THR A 777 -1.74 -10.49 18.06
N SER A 778 -1.71 -11.45 19.00
CA SER A 778 -1.80 -12.87 18.67
C SER A 778 -3.17 -13.25 18.08
N ARG A 779 -4.27 -12.68 18.62
CA ARG A 779 -5.62 -12.94 18.11
C ARG A 779 -5.91 -12.21 16.80
N ALA A 780 -5.32 -11.04 16.58
CA ALA A 780 -5.30 -10.41 15.25
C ALA A 780 -4.62 -11.32 14.21
N ALA A 781 -3.43 -11.83 14.53
CA ALA A 781 -2.70 -12.75 13.66
C ALA A 781 -3.47 -14.08 13.43
N ALA A 782 -4.17 -14.59 14.43
CA ALA A 782 -5.00 -15.79 14.31
C ALA A 782 -6.16 -15.58 13.31
N ALA A 783 -6.85 -14.44 13.39
CA ALA A 783 -7.93 -14.11 12.47
C ALA A 783 -7.44 -13.98 11.02
N GLU A 784 -6.36 -13.23 10.80
CA GLU A 784 -5.74 -13.08 9.48
C GLU A 784 -5.32 -14.45 8.90
N TYR A 785 -4.60 -15.24 9.69
CA TYR A 785 -4.13 -16.56 9.28
C TYR A 785 -5.28 -17.49 8.88
N LEU A 786 -6.31 -17.60 9.73
CA LEU A 786 -7.46 -18.48 9.47
C LEU A 786 -8.19 -18.08 8.19
N ARG A 787 -8.40 -16.78 7.95
CA ARG A 787 -9.01 -16.29 6.70
C ARG A 787 -8.18 -16.65 5.48
N LYS A 788 -6.86 -16.50 5.57
CA LYS A 788 -5.91 -16.83 4.49
C LYS A 788 -5.93 -18.31 4.14
N VAL A 789 -6.02 -19.21 5.12
CA VAL A 789 -5.98 -20.66 4.86
C VAL A 789 -7.36 -21.28 4.61
N ALA A 790 -8.46 -20.60 4.96
CA ALA A 790 -9.80 -21.15 4.94
C ALA A 790 -10.19 -21.78 3.58
N GLY A 791 -9.90 -21.09 2.47
CA GLY A 791 -10.28 -21.52 1.12
C GLY A 791 -9.63 -22.83 0.64
N GLY A 792 -8.62 -23.35 1.35
CA GLY A 792 -7.91 -24.58 0.97
C GLY A 792 -8.62 -25.89 1.33
N PHE A 793 -9.79 -25.84 1.96
CA PHE A 793 -10.33 -26.97 2.73
C PHE A 793 -11.77 -27.38 2.43
N GLY A 794 -12.37 -26.87 1.34
CA GLY A 794 -13.77 -27.15 0.97
C GLY A 794 -14.76 -26.27 1.74
N ASP A 795 -15.96 -26.08 1.20
CA ASP A 795 -16.89 -25.01 1.62
C ASP A 795 -17.28 -25.09 3.10
N GLU A 796 -17.53 -26.29 3.62
CA GLU A 796 -17.99 -26.48 5.01
C GLU A 796 -16.87 -26.19 6.02
N ALA A 797 -15.66 -26.71 5.80
CA ALA A 797 -14.50 -26.38 6.63
C ALA A 797 -14.11 -24.90 6.49
N THR A 798 -14.23 -24.32 5.29
CA THR A 798 -14.00 -22.89 5.03
C THR A 798 -14.91 -22.03 5.91
N SER A 799 -16.19 -22.39 6.01
CA SER A 799 -17.19 -21.69 6.82
C SER A 799 -16.79 -21.69 8.30
N HIS A 800 -16.42 -22.84 8.84
CA HIS A 800 -15.97 -22.98 10.23
C HIS A 800 -14.68 -22.20 10.52
N LEU A 801 -13.68 -22.25 9.63
CA LEU A 801 -12.43 -21.50 9.80
C LEU A 801 -12.66 -19.99 9.74
N ARG A 802 -13.56 -19.50 8.88
CA ARG A 802 -13.96 -18.08 8.85
C ARG A 802 -14.72 -17.67 10.11
N ALA A 803 -15.64 -18.51 10.59
CA ALA A 803 -16.36 -18.25 11.84
C ALA A 803 -15.39 -18.17 13.04
N ALA A 804 -14.37 -19.04 13.10
CA ALA A 804 -13.32 -18.95 14.10
C ALA A 804 -12.49 -17.65 13.98
N ALA A 805 -12.17 -17.23 12.75
CA ALA A 805 -11.46 -15.99 12.49
C ALA A 805 -12.23 -14.75 13.01
N ASP A 806 -13.53 -14.68 12.75
CA ASP A 806 -14.38 -13.57 13.19
C ASP A 806 -14.43 -13.46 14.73
N ARG A 807 -14.38 -14.60 15.43
CA ARG A 807 -14.30 -14.65 16.90
C ARG A 807 -12.96 -14.12 17.41
N TYR A 808 -11.85 -14.53 16.80
CA TYR A 808 -10.54 -14.01 17.18
C TYR A 808 -10.36 -12.53 16.85
N GLU A 809 -10.91 -12.05 15.74
CA GLU A 809 -10.96 -10.61 15.44
C GLU A 809 -11.75 -9.84 16.50
N SER A 810 -12.90 -10.37 16.93
CA SER A 810 -13.70 -9.78 18.00
C SER A 810 -12.93 -9.68 19.33
N ILE A 811 -12.12 -10.69 19.66
CA ILE A 811 -11.23 -10.65 20.84
C ILE A 811 -10.19 -9.53 20.70
N SER A 812 -9.49 -9.48 19.57
CA SER A 812 -8.47 -8.46 19.30
C SER A 812 -9.07 -7.06 19.39
N GLN A 813 -10.24 -6.85 18.79
CA GLN A 813 -10.92 -5.57 18.80
C GLN A 813 -11.33 -5.15 20.21
N ARG A 814 -11.96 -6.03 20.99
CA ARG A 814 -12.31 -5.71 22.39
C ARG A 814 -11.10 -5.37 23.24
N LEU A 815 -9.97 -6.06 23.01
CA LEU A 815 -8.72 -5.75 23.70
C LEU A 815 -8.23 -4.36 23.28
N TRP A 816 -8.20 -4.04 22.00
CA TRP A 816 -7.84 -2.72 21.51
C TRP A 816 -8.70 -1.63 22.17
N ASP A 817 -10.00 -1.83 22.20
CA ASP A 817 -11.00 -0.89 22.70
C ASP A 817 -10.84 -0.62 24.19
N GLY A 818 -10.54 -1.68 24.93
CA GLY A 818 -10.33 -1.63 26.37
C GLY A 818 -8.94 -1.19 26.82
N ARG A 819 -7.96 -1.01 25.92
CA ARG A 819 -6.53 -0.88 26.26
C ARG A 819 -6.19 0.19 27.31
N ALA A 820 -7.02 1.24 27.42
CA ALA A 820 -6.86 2.29 28.43
C ALA A 820 -6.91 1.74 29.88
N CYS A 821 -7.53 0.58 30.12
CA CYS A 821 -7.58 -0.02 31.46
C CYS A 821 -6.22 -0.59 31.93
N VAL A 822 -5.28 -0.82 31.00
CA VAL A 822 -3.95 -1.38 31.26
C VAL A 822 -2.81 -0.47 30.79
N GLU A 823 -3.08 0.83 30.60
CA GLU A 823 -2.08 1.79 30.13
C GLU A 823 -1.01 2.10 31.19
N SER A 824 0.21 2.40 30.74
CA SER A 824 1.30 2.83 31.62
C SER A 824 1.03 4.24 32.17
N PRO A 825 1.33 4.53 33.45
CA PRO A 825 2.01 3.67 34.44
C PRO A 825 1.09 2.61 35.05
N TRP A 826 1.48 1.34 34.97
CA TRP A 826 0.63 0.19 35.34
C TRP A 826 0.18 0.18 36.81
N ASP A 827 0.96 0.77 37.71
CA ASP A 827 0.55 0.94 39.11
C ASP A 827 -0.65 1.88 39.26
N LYS A 828 -0.77 2.88 38.39
CA LYS A 828 -1.86 3.87 38.42
C LYS A 828 -3.10 3.36 37.69
N SER A 829 -2.94 2.55 36.65
CA SER A 829 -4.06 1.93 35.93
C SER A 829 -4.63 0.70 36.64
N TRP A 830 -3.96 0.15 37.66
CA TRP A 830 -4.49 -0.93 38.50
C TRP A 830 -5.53 -0.44 39.53
N THR A 831 -6.58 0.24 39.05
CA THR A 831 -7.71 0.69 39.87
C THR A 831 -8.81 -0.37 39.94
N ALA A 832 -9.68 -0.28 40.94
CA ALA A 832 -10.82 -1.20 41.04
C ALA A 832 -11.76 -1.12 39.82
N GLU A 833 -11.91 0.08 39.25
CA GLU A 833 -12.72 0.31 38.05
C GLU A 833 -12.08 -0.34 36.81
N ASN A 834 -10.79 -0.10 36.58
CA ASN A 834 -10.07 -0.67 35.43
C ASN A 834 -10.01 -2.20 35.50
N ARG A 835 -9.78 -2.78 36.68
CA ARG A 835 -9.83 -4.24 36.85
C ARG A 835 -11.21 -4.81 36.58
N ALA A 836 -12.28 -4.10 36.96
CA ALA A 836 -13.64 -4.54 36.67
C ALA A 836 -13.94 -4.50 35.15
N ILE A 837 -13.43 -3.48 34.44
CA ILE A 837 -13.51 -3.39 32.99
C ILE A 837 -12.73 -4.53 32.33
N GLU A 838 -11.46 -4.73 32.74
CA GLU A 838 -10.60 -5.78 32.20
C GLU A 838 -11.17 -7.18 32.47
N ALA A 839 -11.67 -7.45 33.67
CA ALA A 839 -12.29 -8.74 34.00
C ALA A 839 -13.52 -9.03 33.13
N ARG A 840 -14.32 -8.00 32.79
CA ARG A 840 -15.43 -8.15 31.84
C ARG A 840 -14.92 -8.50 30.44
N ILE A 841 -13.91 -7.77 29.96
CA ILE A 841 -13.28 -8.03 28.66
C ILE A 841 -12.74 -9.47 28.60
N MET A 842 -12.06 -9.94 29.65
CA MET A 842 -11.51 -11.30 29.70
C MET A 842 -12.59 -12.38 29.73
N ARG A 843 -13.75 -12.13 30.39
CA ARG A 843 -14.90 -13.06 30.33
C ARG A 843 -15.50 -13.16 28.94
N ASP A 844 -15.69 -12.02 28.27
CA ASP A 844 -16.22 -11.98 26.90
C ASP A 844 -15.22 -12.63 25.92
N ASN A 845 -13.92 -12.39 26.12
CA ASN A 845 -12.86 -13.01 25.33
C ASN A 845 -12.77 -14.51 25.55
N LEU A 846 -12.89 -15.00 26.79
CA LEU A 846 -12.94 -16.44 27.07
C LEU A 846 -14.10 -17.10 26.31
N ALA A 847 -15.30 -16.49 26.29
CA ALA A 847 -16.45 -17.03 25.59
C ALA A 847 -16.24 -17.09 24.06
N ASP A 848 -15.67 -16.05 23.46
CA ASP A 848 -15.34 -16.07 22.02
C ASP A 848 -14.18 -17.02 21.70
N ASP A 849 -13.17 -17.14 22.57
CA ASP A 849 -12.05 -18.07 22.37
C ASP A 849 -12.55 -19.52 22.43
N GLN A 850 -13.44 -19.84 23.37
CA GLN A 850 -14.15 -21.13 23.43
C GLN A 850 -14.95 -21.40 22.14
N THR A 851 -15.63 -20.38 21.62
CA THR A 851 -16.40 -20.50 20.38
C THR A 851 -15.47 -20.71 19.18
N ALA A 852 -14.39 -19.93 19.07
CA ALA A 852 -13.41 -20.05 18.00
C ALA A 852 -12.79 -21.45 17.96
N ILE A 853 -12.37 -21.97 19.12
CA ILE A 853 -11.82 -23.32 19.25
C ILE A 853 -12.85 -24.38 18.87
N ALA A 854 -14.12 -24.23 19.25
CA ALA A 854 -15.16 -25.16 18.84
C ALA A 854 -15.40 -25.16 17.32
N GLU A 855 -15.30 -24.00 16.66
CA GLU A 855 -15.36 -23.92 15.19
C GLU A 855 -14.13 -24.56 14.54
N ILE A 856 -12.93 -24.38 15.11
CA ILE A 856 -11.71 -25.07 14.65
C ILE A 856 -11.85 -26.59 14.79
N GLU A 857 -12.41 -27.10 15.90
CA GLU A 857 -12.68 -28.53 16.09
C GLU A 857 -13.63 -29.08 15.02
N LYS A 858 -14.69 -28.33 14.67
CA LYS A 858 -15.60 -28.70 13.58
C LYS A 858 -14.90 -28.71 12.23
N ALA A 859 -14.06 -27.70 11.95
CA ALA A 859 -13.26 -27.67 10.73
C ALA A 859 -12.36 -28.91 10.67
N LEU A 860 -11.58 -29.18 11.72
CA LEU A 860 -10.66 -30.32 11.80
C LEU A 860 -11.36 -31.66 11.55
N ALA A 861 -12.56 -31.87 12.09
CA ALA A 861 -13.35 -33.08 11.85
C ALA A 861 -13.74 -33.30 10.38
N LEU A 862 -13.70 -32.26 9.54
CA LEU A 862 -13.92 -32.32 8.10
C LEU A 862 -12.61 -32.47 7.30
N LEU A 863 -11.45 -32.31 7.97
CA LEU A 863 -10.12 -32.42 7.36
C LEU A 863 -9.46 -33.78 7.56
N GLU A 864 -9.96 -34.54 8.55
CA GLU A 864 -9.67 -35.96 8.80
C GLU A 864 -10.42 -36.86 7.80
#